data_AF-A0A661F9D4-F1
#
_entry.id   AF-A0A661F9D4-F1
#
_cell.length_a   1.000
_cell.length_b   1.000
_cell.length_c   1.000
_cell.angle_alpha   90.00
_cell.angle_beta   90.00
_cell.angle_gamma   90.00
#
_symmetry.space_group_name_H-M   'P 1'
#
loop_
_entity.id
_entity.type
_entity.pdbx_description
1 polymer ?
#
loop_
_entity_poly.entity_id
_entity_poly.type
_entity_poly.pdbx_seq_one_letter_code
_entity_poly.pdbx_strand_id
1 'polypeptide(L)'
;MEISIKDRYEVLRNSPELRQLKPTIIEKIAQDSCLLTLQAGEKIKFDYENQGDFFVVASGKLCFVLNNHTAGEQYLDEYGEGSLVGFFMTQLSTKGSISLIAAELVILISIPNKTLKPLIKQSPEAQFHFNKTLLNLNYRGQFAVYMSKLFNFNDPPGFKELLKGIEWRSLNSGEVLYRQGDSGDSIYLVLSGRMRAITDEGNGRQKLITEMTAGETVGEVALLTRSGRQSTLSAARDTVLARLSSAGFDKLTSTHPQITLQVARLVAIRLRNRISNKAPQYHRGSTYAVMPIHQNFNMREFIPSLFETMKFTGSTACFTAEDIDKELGREGISNETSIGIGNSAVSQWLHKKETIYENIILIADGPWSNWTERAIRQSDHLLLVADFDSDFKQSEQEKRVNALWDFSSHLKQSLILVHPSGTTEITNTKRWLDERSILRFYHVRIGQTEDYARLARILSGHANSLVLGGGGARGYAHIGVLRALEVNGVAIDAVGGTSIGAVIGAAVALQYNSDKIFNLCAQYFRNFFDFTLPVISLIKGRKIEKNLEMALGNKQIEDLWIPFFCVSTNLTRAEQVIHYRGSLAEALRSSMSLPAMMPPVIKSGDLLVDGGVLNNLPIDVMNDLYSGGKIIAVDISPKIDLASNESHFMSGSGLKLLLAHLNPFRRKAYIPSIFDIISRSITLAAVNKSMRTDEQNLASLYLLLSVESVGTLEYDRLKQIAELGYTSSINQVTQWCRGSEDS
;
A
#
# COMPACT_ATOMS: atom_id res chain seq x y z
N MET A 1 49.53 23.26 -19.93
CA MET A 1 50.31 22.10 -20.46
C MET A 1 49.43 21.40 -21.48
N GLU A 2 49.86 21.32 -22.73
CA GLU A 2 49.18 20.51 -23.74
C GLU A 2 49.62 19.05 -23.55
N ILE A 3 48.73 18.22 -22.97
CA ILE A 3 48.95 16.77 -22.89
C ILE A 3 48.73 16.20 -24.30
N SER A 4 49.76 15.54 -24.84
CA SER A 4 49.71 14.97 -26.19
C SER A 4 48.69 13.82 -26.26
N ILE A 5 48.20 13.48 -27.46
CA ILE A 5 47.27 12.33 -27.64
C ILE A 5 47.92 11.03 -27.14
N LYS A 6 49.24 10.89 -27.28
CA LYS A 6 50.00 9.74 -26.78
C LYS A 6 49.97 9.66 -25.25
N ASP A 7 50.12 10.80 -24.58
CA ASP A 7 50.06 10.85 -23.11
C ASP A 7 48.62 10.60 -22.61
N ARG A 8 47.60 11.09 -23.33
CA ARG A 8 46.19 10.75 -23.04
C ARG A 8 45.94 9.26 -23.17
N TYR A 9 46.45 8.63 -24.22
CA TYR A 9 46.34 7.18 -24.41
C TYR A 9 46.96 6.42 -23.23
N GLU A 10 48.15 6.79 -22.78
CA GLU A 10 48.81 6.14 -21.64
C GLU A 10 48.01 6.30 -20.34
N VAL A 11 47.50 7.49 -20.04
CA VAL A 11 46.63 7.72 -18.87
C VAL A 11 45.37 6.85 -18.95
N LEU A 12 44.69 6.82 -20.09
CA LEU A 12 43.47 6.03 -20.29
C LEU A 12 43.76 4.52 -20.23
N ARG A 13 44.90 4.07 -20.75
CA ARG A 13 45.36 2.67 -20.70
C ARG A 13 45.73 2.23 -19.29
N ASN A 14 46.25 3.14 -18.46
CA ASN A 14 46.64 2.85 -17.09
C ASN A 14 45.48 2.99 -16.10
N SER A 15 44.38 3.66 -16.50
CA SER A 15 43.14 3.71 -15.72
C SER A 15 42.67 2.29 -15.36
N PRO A 16 42.54 1.96 -14.06
CA PRO A 16 42.08 0.65 -13.61
C PRO A 16 40.74 0.24 -14.24
N GLU A 17 39.90 1.24 -14.50
CA GLU A 17 38.54 1.15 -15.02
C GLU A 17 38.48 0.92 -16.55
N LEU A 18 39.44 1.47 -17.30
CA LEU A 18 39.43 1.47 -18.78
C LEU A 18 40.47 0.53 -19.40
N ARG A 19 41.49 0.08 -18.64
CA ARG A 19 42.56 -0.81 -19.13
C ARG A 19 42.10 -2.15 -19.70
N GLN A 20 40.85 -2.54 -19.42
CA GLN A 20 40.23 -3.76 -19.94
C GLN A 20 39.63 -3.59 -21.35
N LEU A 21 39.55 -2.36 -21.86
CA LEU A 21 39.11 -2.08 -23.22
C LEU A 21 40.22 -2.43 -24.23
N LYS A 22 39.83 -2.78 -25.46
CA LYS A 22 40.79 -3.06 -26.53
C LYS A 22 41.63 -1.80 -26.82
N PRO A 23 42.94 -1.93 -27.10
CA PRO A 23 43.82 -0.80 -27.39
C PRO A 23 43.29 0.15 -28.47
N THR A 24 42.66 -0.40 -29.52
CA THR A 24 42.05 0.37 -30.62
C THR A 24 40.88 1.25 -30.18
N ILE A 25 40.14 0.83 -29.14
CA ILE A 25 39.05 1.63 -28.55
C ILE A 25 39.66 2.77 -27.72
N ILE A 26 40.70 2.48 -26.94
CA ILE A 26 41.39 3.48 -26.09
C ILE A 26 42.06 4.56 -26.95
N GLU A 27 42.69 4.19 -28.07
CA GLU A 27 43.26 5.14 -29.04
C GLU A 27 42.21 6.11 -29.58
N LYS A 28 41.04 5.57 -29.95
CA LYS A 28 39.95 6.38 -30.48
C LYS A 28 39.34 7.30 -29.41
N ILE A 29 39.19 6.81 -28.17
CA ILE A 29 38.79 7.64 -27.03
C ILE A 29 39.81 8.76 -26.80
N ALA A 30 41.11 8.47 -26.86
CA ALA A 30 42.17 9.46 -26.67
C ALA A 30 42.12 10.57 -27.75
N GLN A 31 41.86 10.21 -29.01
CA GLN A 31 41.71 11.14 -30.13
C GLN A 31 40.49 12.05 -29.99
N ASP A 32 39.35 11.49 -29.60
CA ASP A 32 38.07 12.20 -29.52
C ASP A 32 37.84 12.91 -28.16
N SER A 33 38.80 12.82 -27.24
CA SER A 33 38.74 13.43 -25.90
C SER A 33 39.20 14.89 -25.89
N CYS A 34 38.68 15.66 -24.94
CA CYS A 34 39.09 17.04 -24.66
C CYS A 34 39.79 17.13 -23.31
N LEU A 35 40.65 18.13 -23.12
CA LEU A 35 41.25 18.42 -21.81
C LEU A 35 40.45 19.51 -21.10
N LEU A 36 40.15 19.28 -19.83
CA LEU A 36 39.60 20.26 -18.92
C LEU A 36 40.62 20.50 -17.80
N THR A 37 40.96 21.76 -17.54
CA THR A 37 41.87 22.13 -16.45
C THR A 37 41.06 22.83 -15.36
N LEU A 38 41.26 22.43 -14.11
CA LEU A 38 40.62 23.00 -12.95
C LEU A 38 41.69 23.53 -11.99
N GLN A 39 41.51 24.76 -11.53
CA GLN A 39 42.33 25.35 -10.47
C GLN A 39 41.90 24.81 -9.10
N ALA A 40 42.79 24.91 -8.11
CA ALA A 40 42.49 24.52 -6.74
C ALA A 40 41.23 25.26 -6.22
N GLY A 41 40.28 24.51 -5.66
CA GLY A 41 38.99 25.00 -5.18
C GLY A 41 37.89 25.07 -6.24
N GLU A 42 38.19 24.90 -7.53
CA GLU A 42 37.17 24.89 -8.57
C GLU A 42 36.32 23.61 -8.51
N LYS A 43 35.01 23.79 -8.70
CA LYS A 43 34.02 22.71 -8.67
C LYS A 43 33.63 22.31 -10.08
N ILE A 44 33.55 21.01 -10.32
CA ILE A 44 32.89 20.48 -11.52
C ILE A 44 31.38 20.59 -11.31
N LYS A 45 30.75 21.52 -12.02
CA LYS A 45 29.28 21.60 -12.09
C LYS A 45 28.78 20.62 -13.14
N PHE A 46 28.06 19.61 -12.68
CA PHE A 46 27.32 18.72 -13.55
C PHE A 46 25.98 19.38 -13.90
N ASP A 47 25.95 20.24 -14.91
CA ASP A 47 24.72 20.84 -15.43
C ASP A 47 23.92 19.84 -16.28
N TYR A 48 22.60 20.05 -16.37
CA TYR A 48 21.67 19.15 -17.08
C TYR A 48 22.05 18.93 -18.56
N GLU A 49 22.75 19.86 -19.21
CA GLU A 49 23.20 19.76 -20.60
C GLU A 49 24.45 18.88 -20.79
N ASN A 50 25.26 18.68 -19.75
CA ASN A 50 26.47 17.83 -19.76
C ASN A 50 26.21 16.43 -19.17
N GLN A 51 24.95 15.96 -19.20
CA GLN A 51 24.59 14.62 -18.73
C GLN A 51 25.31 13.53 -19.54
N GLY A 52 26.36 12.97 -18.94
CA GLY A 52 26.92 11.68 -19.34
C GLY A 52 28.36 11.69 -19.83
N ASP A 53 29.05 12.82 -19.81
CA ASP A 53 30.49 12.84 -20.11
C ASP A 53 31.29 12.22 -18.96
N PHE A 54 32.30 11.44 -19.33
CA PHE A 54 33.18 10.75 -18.39
C PHE A 54 34.48 11.54 -18.26
N PHE A 55 35.01 11.67 -17.05
CA PHE A 55 36.28 12.33 -16.83
C PHE A 55 37.30 11.34 -16.30
N VAL A 56 38.49 11.32 -16.87
CA VAL A 56 39.63 10.60 -16.29
C VAL A 56 40.63 11.62 -15.78
N VAL A 57 41.07 11.45 -14.53
CA VAL A 57 42.10 12.33 -13.94
C VAL A 57 43.43 12.05 -14.63
N ALA A 58 43.95 13.01 -15.41
CA ALA A 58 45.28 12.90 -16.01
C ALA A 58 46.39 13.36 -15.07
N SER A 59 46.10 14.33 -14.20
CA SER A 59 47.03 14.83 -13.20
C SER A 59 46.28 15.56 -12.10
N GLY A 60 46.82 15.54 -10.88
CA GLY A 60 46.26 16.19 -9.71
C GLY A 60 45.25 15.33 -8.94
N LYS A 61 44.55 15.96 -7.99
CA LYS A 61 43.59 15.31 -7.08
C LYS A 61 42.22 15.99 -7.07
N LEU A 62 41.18 15.19 -7.26
CA LEU A 62 39.78 15.59 -7.10
C LEU A 62 39.20 15.02 -5.81
N CYS A 63 38.52 15.85 -5.03
CA CYS A 63 37.78 15.46 -3.84
C CYS A 63 36.29 15.29 -4.15
N PHE A 64 35.72 14.18 -3.71
CA PHE A 64 34.28 13.93 -3.70
C PHE A 64 33.66 14.53 -2.45
N VAL A 65 32.75 15.48 -2.62
CA VAL A 65 32.21 16.27 -1.51
C VAL A 65 30.69 16.20 -1.47
N LEU A 66 30.14 15.94 -0.29
CA LEU A 66 28.72 16.07 0.03
C LEU A 66 28.48 17.40 0.74
N ASN A 67 27.70 18.28 0.11
CA ASN A 67 27.23 19.53 0.67
C ASN A 67 25.99 19.26 1.54
N ASN A 68 26.16 19.28 2.85
CA ASN A 68 25.06 19.15 3.79
C ASN A 68 24.66 20.53 4.34
N HIS A 69 23.38 20.90 4.23
CA HIS A 69 22.87 22.19 4.70
C HIS A 69 23.15 22.47 6.19
N THR A 70 23.28 21.44 7.02
CA THR A 70 23.52 21.58 8.46
C THR A 70 24.96 21.32 8.90
N ALA A 71 25.71 20.51 8.14
CA ALA A 71 27.06 20.05 8.52
C ALA A 71 28.20 20.60 7.64
N GLY A 72 27.88 21.42 6.64
CA GLY A 72 28.87 21.96 5.70
C GLY A 72 29.32 20.93 4.65
N GLU A 73 30.51 21.16 4.08
CA GLU A 73 31.14 20.28 3.09
C GLU A 73 31.80 19.06 3.76
N GLN A 74 31.36 17.85 3.39
CA GLN A 74 31.91 16.59 3.88
C GLN A 74 32.69 15.89 2.76
N TYR A 75 33.96 15.59 3.01
CA TYR A 75 34.87 14.95 2.06
C TYR A 75 34.70 13.44 2.15
N LEU A 76 34.15 12.85 1.10
CA LEU A 76 33.75 11.45 1.05
C LEU A 76 34.83 10.55 0.42
N ASP A 77 35.52 11.01 -0.62
CA ASP A 77 36.53 10.23 -1.33
C ASP A 77 37.52 11.15 -2.08
N GLU A 78 38.63 10.60 -2.55
CA GLU A 78 39.67 11.30 -3.32
C GLU A 78 40.06 10.48 -4.56
N TYR A 79 40.02 11.12 -5.72
CA TYR A 79 40.37 10.58 -7.02
C TYR A 79 41.68 11.19 -7.52
N GLY A 80 42.69 10.34 -7.71
CA GLY A 80 43.98 10.72 -8.28
C GLY A 80 44.11 10.26 -9.74
N GLU A 81 45.31 10.41 -10.30
CA GLU A 81 45.64 10.04 -11.68
C GLU A 81 45.13 8.63 -12.07
N GLY A 82 44.53 8.54 -13.27
CA GLY A 82 43.92 7.35 -13.83
C GLY A 82 42.48 7.07 -13.36
N SER A 83 41.97 7.78 -12.35
CA SER A 83 40.62 7.54 -11.82
C SER A 83 39.52 8.03 -12.77
N LEU A 84 38.52 7.19 -13.03
CA LEU A 84 37.32 7.54 -13.77
C LEU A 84 36.26 8.18 -12.86
N VAL A 85 35.78 9.37 -13.19
CA VAL A 85 34.79 10.14 -12.41
C VAL A 85 33.67 10.72 -13.28
N GLY A 86 32.58 11.15 -12.65
CA GLY A 86 31.49 11.91 -13.29
C GLY A 86 30.18 11.14 -13.54
N PHE A 87 30.24 9.86 -13.90
CA PHE A 87 29.04 9.08 -14.26
C PHE A 87 28.00 9.00 -13.13
N PHE A 88 28.40 8.52 -11.95
CA PHE A 88 27.50 8.33 -10.80
C PHE A 88 27.10 9.66 -10.14
N MET A 89 27.83 10.75 -10.37
CA MET A 89 27.54 12.07 -9.78
C MET A 89 26.20 12.61 -10.25
N THR A 90 25.87 12.40 -11.53
CA THR A 90 24.56 12.77 -12.12
C THR A 90 23.40 11.98 -11.51
N GLN A 91 23.67 10.75 -11.07
CA GLN A 91 22.70 9.82 -10.50
C GLN A 91 22.48 10.07 -9.00
N LEU A 92 23.52 10.46 -8.27
CA LEU A 92 23.46 10.77 -6.83
C LEU A 92 23.02 12.21 -6.53
N SER A 93 23.18 13.15 -7.47
CA SER A 93 22.88 14.56 -7.26
C SER A 93 21.37 14.83 -7.25
N THR A 94 20.79 14.85 -6.05
CA THR A 94 19.52 15.54 -5.81
C THR A 94 19.84 17.00 -5.48
N LYS A 95 19.60 17.94 -6.41
CA LYS A 95 19.73 19.39 -6.18
C LYS A 95 21.14 19.87 -5.72
N GLY A 96 22.23 19.40 -6.34
CA GLY A 96 23.57 19.98 -6.11
C GLY A 96 24.18 19.68 -4.73
N SER A 97 23.61 18.73 -3.99
CA SER A 97 24.16 18.27 -2.70
C SER A 97 25.50 17.58 -2.82
N ILE A 98 26.01 17.32 -4.02
CA ILE A 98 27.23 16.55 -4.23
C ILE A 98 28.08 17.26 -5.29
N SER A 99 29.39 17.35 -5.09
CA SER A 99 30.32 18.06 -5.98
C SER A 99 31.67 17.33 -6.07
N LEU A 100 32.39 17.53 -7.18
CA LEU A 100 33.82 17.24 -7.26
C LEU A 100 34.58 18.56 -7.17
N ILE A 101 35.52 18.66 -6.23
CA ILE A 101 36.33 19.86 -6.00
C ILE A 101 37.79 19.52 -6.30
N ALA A 102 38.46 20.34 -7.09
CA ALA A 102 39.90 20.22 -7.31
C ALA A 102 40.65 20.61 -6.03
N ALA A 103 41.38 19.66 -5.44
CA ALA A 103 42.20 19.92 -4.25
C ALA A 103 43.46 20.72 -4.61
N GLU A 104 43.92 20.58 -5.85
CA GLU A 104 45.08 21.23 -6.44
C GLU A 104 44.80 21.51 -7.93
N LEU A 105 45.81 21.89 -8.71
CA LEU A 105 45.65 21.97 -10.16
C LEU A 105 45.36 20.58 -10.73
N VAL A 106 44.15 20.38 -11.28
CA VAL A 106 43.72 19.11 -11.87
C VAL A 106 43.59 19.24 -13.37
N ILE A 107 44.10 18.25 -14.10
CA ILE A 107 43.84 18.07 -15.53
C ILE A 107 42.98 16.83 -15.72
N LEU A 108 41.87 16.99 -16.43
CA LEU A 108 40.91 15.94 -16.74
C LEU A 108 40.86 15.68 -18.23
N ILE A 109 40.75 14.40 -18.59
CA ILE A 109 40.39 13.96 -19.93
C ILE A 109 38.87 13.81 -19.96
N SER A 110 38.18 14.74 -20.61
CA SER A 110 36.75 14.66 -20.88
C SER A 110 36.50 13.74 -22.06
N ILE A 111 35.71 12.69 -21.83
CA ILE A 111 35.30 11.69 -22.79
C ILE A 111 33.80 11.87 -23.04
N PRO A 112 33.40 12.40 -24.20
CA PRO A 112 32.00 12.62 -24.50
C PRO A 112 31.19 11.33 -24.54
N ASN A 113 30.00 11.31 -23.92
CA ASN A 113 29.14 10.12 -23.90
C ASN A 113 28.79 9.61 -25.31
N LYS A 114 28.56 10.57 -26.22
CA LYS A 114 28.25 10.35 -27.64
C LYS A 114 29.35 9.57 -28.38
N THR A 115 30.59 9.69 -27.92
CA THR A 115 31.76 9.01 -28.49
C THR A 115 31.95 7.63 -27.85
N LEU A 116 31.79 7.54 -26.54
CA LEU A 116 32.09 6.32 -25.80
C LEU A 116 31.06 5.21 -26.05
N LYS A 117 29.75 5.55 -26.07
CA LYS A 117 28.66 4.57 -26.22
C LYS A 117 28.77 3.72 -27.49
N PRO A 118 28.96 4.29 -28.70
CA PRO A 118 29.08 3.50 -29.93
C PRO A 118 30.29 2.55 -29.93
N LEU A 119 31.43 3.00 -29.40
CA LEU A 119 32.68 2.22 -29.39
C LEU A 119 32.59 1.01 -28.47
N ILE A 120 31.93 1.18 -27.32
CA ILE A 120 31.71 0.10 -26.36
C ILE A 120 30.68 -0.91 -26.89
N LYS A 121 29.61 -0.45 -27.57
CA LYS A 121 28.60 -1.32 -28.20
C LYS A 121 29.18 -2.26 -29.27
N GLN A 122 30.29 -1.91 -29.89
CA GLN A 122 30.94 -2.73 -30.93
C GLN A 122 31.67 -3.97 -30.36
N SER A 123 31.78 -4.09 -29.03
CA SER A 123 32.50 -5.20 -28.38
C SER A 123 31.77 -5.64 -27.09
N PRO A 124 31.04 -6.78 -27.11
CA PRO A 124 30.28 -7.27 -25.95
C PRO A 124 31.10 -7.41 -24.67
N GLU A 125 32.36 -7.84 -24.77
CA GLU A 125 33.30 -7.97 -23.64
C GLU A 125 33.63 -6.60 -23.03
N ALA A 126 33.97 -5.63 -23.87
CA ALA A 126 34.27 -4.26 -23.47
C ALA A 126 33.06 -3.61 -22.79
N GLN A 127 31.86 -3.87 -23.34
CA GLN A 127 30.59 -3.47 -22.77
C GLN A 127 30.37 -4.08 -21.39
N PHE A 128 30.56 -5.40 -21.23
CA PHE A 128 30.42 -6.05 -19.94
C PHE A 128 31.40 -5.51 -18.88
N HIS A 129 32.67 -5.35 -19.24
CA HIS A 129 33.72 -4.87 -18.33
C HIS A 129 33.49 -3.42 -17.91
N PHE A 130 33.27 -2.54 -18.88
CA PHE A 130 32.91 -1.16 -18.60
C PHE A 130 31.63 -1.09 -17.75
N ASN A 131 30.68 -1.99 -18.04
CA ASN A 131 29.44 -2.03 -17.30
C ASN A 131 29.66 -2.38 -15.81
N LYS A 132 30.39 -3.45 -15.54
CA LYS A 132 30.74 -3.86 -14.18
C LYS A 132 31.49 -2.75 -13.42
N THR A 133 32.34 -2.02 -14.11
CA THR A 133 33.10 -0.92 -13.54
C THR A 133 32.22 0.24 -13.07
N LEU A 134 31.31 0.74 -13.91
CA LEU A 134 30.44 1.84 -13.48
C LEU A 134 29.49 1.43 -12.35
N LEU A 135 29.04 0.16 -12.36
CA LEU A 135 28.22 -0.39 -11.29
C LEU A 135 28.94 -0.30 -9.93
N ASN A 136 30.20 -0.72 -9.90
CA ASN A 136 31.02 -0.66 -8.69
C ASN A 136 31.28 0.78 -8.22
N LEU A 137 31.58 1.69 -9.14
CA LEU A 137 31.78 3.11 -8.81
C LEU A 137 30.52 3.72 -8.19
N ASN A 138 29.36 3.33 -8.70
CA ASN A 138 28.08 3.80 -8.23
C ASN A 138 27.73 3.29 -6.82
N TYR A 139 27.90 1.99 -6.57
CA TYR A 139 27.72 1.42 -5.23
C TYR A 139 28.64 2.06 -4.19
N ARG A 140 29.90 2.33 -4.58
CA ARG A 140 30.86 3.06 -3.72
C ARG A 140 30.39 4.47 -3.39
N GLY A 141 29.95 5.24 -4.40
CA GLY A 141 29.43 6.59 -4.20
C GLY A 141 28.19 6.62 -3.30
N GLN A 142 27.22 5.73 -3.54
CA GLN A 142 26.02 5.59 -2.69
C GLN A 142 26.38 5.24 -1.26
N PHE A 143 27.24 4.24 -1.09
CA PHE A 143 27.71 3.81 0.21
C PHE A 143 28.34 4.97 1.00
N ALA A 144 29.23 5.74 0.36
CA ALA A 144 29.85 6.90 0.99
C ALA A 144 28.84 7.97 1.43
N VAL A 145 27.86 8.31 0.56
CA VAL A 145 26.81 9.28 0.88
C VAL A 145 25.98 8.83 2.08
N TYR A 146 25.53 7.57 2.11
CA TYR A 146 24.72 7.05 3.21
C TYR A 146 25.52 6.92 4.50
N MET A 147 26.78 6.49 4.44
CA MET A 147 27.66 6.44 5.60
C MET A 147 27.87 7.83 6.20
N SER A 148 28.03 8.86 5.36
CA SER A 148 28.11 10.24 5.82
C SER A 148 26.80 10.71 6.46
N LYS A 149 25.65 10.43 5.84
CA LYS A 149 24.33 10.83 6.36
C LYS A 149 23.93 10.12 7.66
N LEU A 150 24.16 8.81 7.75
CA LEU A 150 23.74 8.00 8.89
C LEU A 150 24.72 8.09 10.08
N PHE A 151 26.02 8.10 9.78
CA PHE A 151 27.07 7.95 10.79
C PHE A 151 27.95 9.20 10.96
N ASN A 152 27.71 10.26 10.18
CA ASN A 152 28.55 11.46 10.12
C ASN A 152 30.03 11.10 9.86
N PHE A 153 30.27 10.08 9.04
CA PHE A 153 31.59 9.56 8.73
C PHE A 153 32.25 10.44 7.66
N ASN A 154 33.33 11.13 8.03
CA ASN A 154 34.02 12.12 7.19
C ASN A 154 35.54 11.86 7.22
N ASP A 155 35.95 10.66 6.80
CA ASP A 155 37.35 10.22 6.74
C ASP A 155 37.62 9.50 5.39
N PRO A 156 38.09 10.20 4.34
CA PRO A 156 38.32 9.59 3.02
C PRO A 156 39.30 8.39 3.04
N PRO A 157 40.46 8.45 3.74
CA PRO A 157 41.31 7.27 3.93
C PRO A 157 40.58 6.09 4.60
N GLY A 158 39.79 6.37 5.65
CA GLY A 158 38.97 5.36 6.33
C GLY A 158 37.90 4.76 5.42
N PHE A 159 37.29 5.56 4.55
CA PHE A 159 36.35 5.08 3.54
C PHE A 159 37.00 4.10 2.57
N LYS A 160 38.18 4.43 2.04
CA LYS A 160 38.93 3.53 1.15
C LYS A 160 39.28 2.20 1.82
N GLU A 161 39.66 2.24 3.10
CA GLU A 161 39.95 1.03 3.86
C GLU A 161 38.68 0.22 4.15
N LEU A 162 37.58 0.88 4.49
CA LEU A 162 36.28 0.23 4.74
C LEU A 162 35.77 -0.48 3.48
N LEU A 163 35.87 0.17 2.32
CA LEU A 163 35.44 -0.39 1.03
C LEU A 163 36.13 -1.70 0.66
N LYS A 164 37.35 -1.97 1.17
CA LYS A 164 38.04 -3.25 0.95
C LYS A 164 37.35 -4.42 1.65
N GLY A 165 36.59 -4.14 2.73
CA GLY A 165 35.87 -5.13 3.52
C GLY A 165 34.36 -5.22 3.24
N ILE A 166 33.85 -4.43 2.29
CA ILE A 166 32.43 -4.44 1.91
C ILE A 166 32.17 -5.51 0.85
N GLU A 167 31.13 -6.31 1.09
CA GLU A 167 30.59 -7.25 0.11
C GLU A 167 29.27 -6.72 -0.45
N TRP A 168 29.19 -6.53 -1.76
CA TRP A 168 27.96 -6.13 -2.44
C TRP A 168 27.06 -7.34 -2.65
N ARG A 169 25.80 -7.24 -2.23
CA ARG A 169 24.79 -8.29 -2.39
C ARG A 169 23.62 -7.74 -3.18
N SER A 170 23.26 -8.42 -4.26
CA SER A 170 22.06 -8.13 -5.04
C SER A 170 21.04 -9.23 -4.77
N LEU A 171 19.81 -8.83 -4.48
CA LEU A 171 18.68 -9.72 -4.26
C LEU A 171 17.58 -9.37 -5.26
N ASN A 172 17.01 -10.37 -5.91
CA ASN A 172 15.76 -10.16 -6.65
C ASN A 172 14.58 -10.05 -5.69
N SER A 173 13.50 -9.39 -6.12
CA SER A 173 12.24 -9.40 -5.36
C SER A 173 11.84 -10.84 -4.99
N GLY A 174 11.47 -11.05 -3.72
CA GLY A 174 11.13 -12.35 -3.14
C GLY A 174 12.30 -13.10 -2.48
N GLU A 175 13.56 -12.79 -2.83
CA GLU A 175 14.71 -13.51 -2.26
C GLU A 175 14.92 -13.18 -0.77
N VAL A 176 15.17 -14.21 0.04
CA VAL A 176 15.40 -14.11 1.48
C VAL A 176 16.87 -13.85 1.76
N LEU A 177 17.19 -12.77 2.47
CA LEU A 177 18.55 -12.47 2.92
C LEU A 177 18.97 -13.37 4.10
N TYR A 178 18.09 -13.50 5.10
CA TYR A 178 18.26 -14.38 6.26
C TYR A 178 16.89 -14.73 6.87
N ARG A 179 16.82 -15.82 7.63
CA ARG A 179 15.62 -16.27 8.34
C ARG A 179 15.68 -15.93 9.83
N GLN A 180 14.51 -15.84 10.44
CA GLN A 180 14.39 -15.73 11.89
C GLN A 180 15.10 -16.91 12.58
N GLY A 181 15.87 -16.61 13.62
CA GLY A 181 16.66 -17.60 14.36
C GLY A 181 18.09 -17.80 13.84
N ASP A 182 18.39 -17.42 12.58
CA ASP A 182 19.74 -17.53 12.03
C ASP A 182 20.76 -16.75 12.88
N SER A 183 22.02 -17.17 12.92
CA SER A 183 23.08 -16.38 13.55
C SER A 183 23.33 -15.09 12.75
N GLY A 184 23.39 -13.93 13.41
CA GLY A 184 23.67 -12.66 12.76
C GLY A 184 25.08 -12.15 13.01
N ASP A 185 25.95 -12.26 12.01
CA ASP A 185 27.37 -11.82 12.08
C ASP A 185 27.66 -10.56 11.24
N SER A 186 26.63 -9.92 10.69
CA SER A 186 26.76 -8.85 9.70
C SER A 186 25.66 -7.82 9.82
N ILE A 187 26.02 -6.56 9.54
CA ILE A 187 25.12 -5.44 9.27
C ILE A 187 25.09 -5.17 7.77
N TYR A 188 23.93 -4.79 7.25
CA TYR A 188 23.76 -4.43 5.86
C TYR A 188 23.21 -3.02 5.74
N LEU A 189 23.66 -2.28 4.74
CA LEU A 189 23.09 -1.00 4.33
C LEU A 189 22.35 -1.19 3.00
N VAL A 190 21.08 -0.80 2.94
CA VAL A 190 20.27 -0.81 1.72
C VAL A 190 20.74 0.34 0.83
N LEU A 191 21.30 0.03 -0.33
CA LEU A 191 21.77 1.04 -1.30
C LEU A 191 20.65 1.44 -2.28
N SER A 192 19.84 0.47 -2.70
CA SER A 192 18.68 0.66 -3.56
C SER A 192 17.67 -0.47 -3.35
N GLY A 193 16.39 -0.21 -3.64
CA GLY A 193 15.32 -1.20 -3.47
C GLY A 193 14.61 -1.10 -2.12
N ARG A 194 13.89 -2.16 -1.76
CA ARG A 194 13.06 -2.23 -0.56
C ARG A 194 13.14 -3.63 0.05
N MET A 195 13.39 -3.69 1.35
CA MET A 195 13.45 -4.91 2.15
C MET A 195 12.25 -4.99 3.08
N ARG A 196 11.84 -6.20 3.45
CA ARG A 196 10.71 -6.45 4.35
C ARG A 196 11.10 -7.42 5.46
N ALA A 197 10.75 -7.07 6.70
CA ALA A 197 10.96 -7.90 7.88
C ALA A 197 9.64 -8.56 8.33
N ILE A 198 9.63 -9.89 8.41
CA ILE A 198 8.48 -10.70 8.84
C ILE A 198 8.85 -11.63 10.00
N THR A 199 7.92 -11.86 10.92
CA THR A 199 8.04 -12.88 11.98
C THR A 199 6.97 -13.92 11.85
N ASP A 200 7.31 -15.16 12.23
CA ASP A 200 6.33 -16.23 12.41
C ASP A 200 5.76 -16.17 13.83
N GLU A 201 4.44 -16.10 13.97
CA GLU A 201 3.75 -16.10 15.27
C GLU A 201 3.52 -17.53 15.84
N GLY A 202 4.06 -18.58 15.20
CA GLY A 202 4.05 -19.96 15.71
C GLY A 202 2.81 -20.77 15.34
N ASN A 203 1.84 -20.16 14.65
CA ASN A 203 0.65 -20.80 14.07
C ASN A 203 0.72 -20.86 12.53
N GLY A 204 1.90 -20.62 11.93
CA GLY A 204 2.09 -20.47 10.49
C GLY A 204 1.65 -19.11 9.93
N ARG A 205 1.16 -18.19 10.78
CA ARG A 205 0.82 -16.81 10.39
C ARG A 205 2.08 -15.95 10.45
N GLN A 206 2.42 -15.38 9.30
CA GLN A 206 3.49 -14.40 9.19
C GLN A 206 2.96 -12.99 9.46
N LYS A 207 3.69 -12.22 10.25
CA LYS A 207 3.40 -10.82 10.55
C LYS A 207 4.48 -9.90 9.97
N LEU A 208 4.07 -8.93 9.17
CA LEU A 208 4.91 -7.82 8.74
C LEU A 208 5.28 -6.95 9.95
N ILE A 209 6.57 -6.83 10.26
CA ILE A 209 7.06 -5.93 11.29
C ILE A 209 7.27 -4.53 10.72
N THR A 210 8.02 -4.45 9.62
CA THR A 210 8.46 -3.18 9.04
C THR A 210 9.06 -3.40 7.64
N GLU A 211 9.16 -2.33 6.87
CA GLU A 211 9.88 -2.26 5.60
C GLU A 211 11.05 -1.29 5.73
N MET A 212 12.14 -1.59 5.02
CA MET A 212 13.33 -0.75 4.98
C MET A 212 13.63 -0.34 3.54
N THR A 213 13.91 0.94 3.33
CA THR A 213 14.25 1.52 2.03
C THR A 213 15.73 1.85 1.91
N ALA A 214 16.14 2.31 0.73
CA ALA A 214 17.49 2.81 0.50
C ALA A 214 17.92 3.86 1.54
N GLY A 215 19.14 3.72 2.05
CA GLY A 215 19.69 4.54 3.13
C GLY A 215 19.38 4.04 4.53
N GLU A 216 18.65 2.94 4.71
CA GLU A 216 18.45 2.30 6.01
C GLU A 216 19.35 1.08 6.21
N THR A 217 19.60 0.72 7.48
CA THR A 217 20.40 -0.46 7.83
C THR A 217 19.53 -1.64 8.27
N VAL A 218 20.03 -2.86 8.11
CA VAL A 218 19.38 -4.08 8.60
C VAL A 218 20.39 -5.03 9.24
N GLY A 219 19.91 -5.85 10.16
CA GLY A 219 20.73 -6.86 10.83
C GLY A 219 21.57 -6.33 12.00
N GLU A 220 21.49 -5.05 12.32
CA GLU A 220 22.27 -4.38 13.35
C GLU A 220 21.96 -4.87 14.77
N VAL A 221 20.70 -5.27 15.03
CA VAL A 221 20.30 -5.79 16.35
C VAL A 221 21.06 -7.08 16.67
N ALA A 222 21.08 -8.03 15.72
CA ALA A 222 21.75 -9.31 15.92
C ALA A 222 23.28 -9.12 16.08
N LEU A 223 23.87 -8.21 15.29
CA LEU A 223 25.29 -7.88 15.38
C LEU A 223 25.66 -7.30 16.76
N LEU A 224 24.92 -6.30 17.24
CA LEU A 224 25.23 -5.62 18.51
C LEU A 224 24.95 -6.49 19.74
N THR A 225 23.86 -7.26 19.71
CA THR A 225 23.43 -8.09 20.86
C THR A 225 24.06 -9.47 20.86
N ARG A 226 24.75 -9.86 19.77
CA ARG A 226 25.25 -11.23 19.53
C ARG A 226 24.16 -12.29 19.71
N SER A 227 22.94 -11.96 19.26
CA SER A 227 21.78 -12.85 19.30
C SER A 227 21.39 -13.36 17.92
N GLY A 228 20.44 -14.28 17.85
CA GLY A 228 19.85 -14.72 16.58
C GLY A 228 19.07 -13.60 15.89
N ARG A 229 18.86 -13.75 14.58
CA ARG A 229 18.03 -12.85 13.77
C ARG A 229 16.61 -12.86 14.31
N GLN A 230 16.07 -11.69 14.62
CA GLN A 230 14.77 -11.53 15.28
C GLN A 230 13.57 -11.70 14.33
N SER A 231 13.83 -11.71 13.02
CA SER A 231 12.82 -11.78 11.96
C SER A 231 13.44 -12.35 10.70
N THR A 232 12.64 -12.95 9.84
CA THR A 232 13.04 -13.27 8.46
C THR A 232 13.05 -11.98 7.65
N LEU A 233 14.08 -11.79 6.84
CA LEU A 233 14.24 -10.62 5.99
C LEU A 233 14.31 -11.03 4.53
N SER A 234 13.47 -10.43 3.69
CA SER A 234 13.46 -10.65 2.24
C SER A 234 13.40 -9.34 1.46
N ALA A 235 13.79 -9.41 0.19
CA ALA A 235 13.64 -8.31 -0.75
C ALA A 235 12.16 -8.17 -1.17
N ALA A 236 11.55 -7.01 -0.93
CA ALA A 236 10.23 -6.67 -1.45
C ALA A 236 10.30 -6.24 -2.92
N ARG A 237 11.41 -5.59 -3.29
CA ARG A 237 11.78 -5.21 -4.66
C ARG A 237 13.22 -5.61 -4.92
N ASP A 238 13.69 -5.60 -6.18
CA ASP A 238 15.11 -5.89 -6.41
C ASP A 238 15.96 -4.90 -5.62
N THR A 239 16.87 -5.45 -4.80
CA THR A 239 17.56 -4.72 -3.75
C THR A 239 19.05 -4.95 -3.83
N VAL A 240 19.82 -3.87 -3.63
CA VAL A 240 21.27 -3.92 -3.50
C VAL A 240 21.66 -3.53 -2.08
N LEU A 241 22.51 -4.35 -1.46
CA LEU A 241 22.98 -4.21 -0.10
C LEU A 241 24.50 -4.11 -0.07
N ALA A 242 25.02 -3.23 0.78
CA ALA A 242 26.40 -3.27 1.22
C ALA A 242 26.48 -4.05 2.54
N ARG A 243 27.12 -5.22 2.53
CA ARG A 243 27.34 -6.04 3.73
C ARG A 243 28.67 -5.67 4.40
N LEU A 244 28.63 -5.46 5.71
CA LEU A 244 29.80 -5.35 6.57
C LEU A 244 29.76 -6.47 7.62
N SER A 245 30.81 -7.29 7.65
CA SER A 245 30.96 -8.37 8.63
C SER A 245 31.25 -7.83 10.03
N SER A 246 31.07 -8.66 11.07
CA SER A 246 31.40 -8.29 12.45
C SER A 246 32.85 -7.89 12.59
N ALA A 247 33.78 -8.63 11.98
CA ALA A 247 35.20 -8.27 12.00
C ALA A 247 35.48 -6.91 11.33
N GLY A 248 34.80 -6.63 10.21
CA GLY A 248 34.87 -5.33 9.55
C GLY A 248 34.28 -4.20 10.42
N PHE A 249 33.16 -4.47 11.09
CA PHE A 249 32.51 -3.54 12.00
C PHE A 249 33.35 -3.28 13.26
N ASP A 250 33.96 -4.31 13.86
CA ASP A 250 34.84 -4.19 15.03
C ASP A 250 36.09 -3.36 14.68
N LYS A 251 36.70 -3.62 13.51
CA LYS A 251 37.82 -2.80 13.01
C LYS A 251 37.40 -1.34 12.80
N LEU A 252 36.25 -1.13 12.17
CA LEU A 252 35.71 0.21 11.91
C LEU A 252 35.42 0.97 13.21
N THR A 253 34.77 0.33 14.18
CA THR A 253 34.42 0.96 15.46
C THR A 253 35.62 1.18 16.38
N SER A 254 36.68 0.37 16.26
CA SER A 254 37.94 0.62 16.98
C SER A 254 38.65 1.91 16.55
N THR A 255 38.49 2.28 15.28
CA THR A 255 39.07 3.51 14.70
C THR A 255 38.08 4.68 14.76
N HIS A 256 36.78 4.40 14.77
CA HIS A 256 35.70 5.39 14.70
C HIS A 256 34.56 5.06 15.69
N PRO A 257 34.78 5.24 17.02
CA PRO A 257 33.83 4.84 18.05
C PRO A 257 32.44 5.49 17.96
N GLN A 258 32.34 6.66 17.33
CA GLN A 258 31.09 7.38 17.08
C GLN A 258 30.08 6.55 16.28
N ILE A 259 30.54 5.62 15.44
CA ILE A 259 29.66 4.76 14.64
C ILE A 259 28.84 3.86 15.55
N THR A 260 29.44 3.29 16.59
CA THR A 260 28.74 2.43 17.58
C THR A 260 27.59 3.19 18.24
N LEU A 261 27.81 4.45 18.63
CA LEU A 261 26.77 5.28 19.25
C LEU A 261 25.59 5.53 18.29
N GLN A 262 25.85 5.74 17.01
CA GLN A 262 24.79 5.97 16.02
C GLN A 262 24.01 4.69 15.72
N VAL A 263 24.67 3.54 15.59
CA VAL A 263 23.98 2.24 15.45
C VAL A 263 23.12 1.96 16.70
N ALA A 264 23.65 2.20 17.91
CA ALA A 264 22.89 2.04 19.15
C ALA A 264 21.64 2.94 19.20
N ARG A 265 21.75 4.20 18.73
CA ARG A 265 20.59 5.12 18.60
C ARG A 265 19.55 4.59 17.61
N LEU A 266 19.96 4.07 16.46
CA LEU A 266 19.04 3.48 15.48
C LEU A 266 18.25 2.32 16.08
N VAL A 267 18.93 1.42 16.81
CA VAL A 267 18.28 0.30 17.52
C VAL A 267 17.29 0.82 18.56
N ALA A 268 17.67 1.81 19.36
CA ALA A 268 16.79 2.39 20.38
C ALA A 268 15.52 3.01 19.77
N ILE A 269 15.64 3.71 18.63
CA ILE A 269 14.50 4.26 17.89
C ILE A 269 13.57 3.13 17.40
N ARG A 270 14.13 2.06 16.85
CA ARG A 270 13.36 0.89 16.37
C ARG A 270 12.61 0.18 17.50
N LEU A 271 13.25 0.01 18.65
CA LEU A 271 12.61 -0.57 19.84
C LEU A 271 11.46 0.30 20.34
N ARG A 272 11.66 1.63 20.42
CA ARG A 272 10.61 2.57 20.80
C ARG A 272 9.40 2.51 19.86
N ASN A 273 9.64 2.43 18.55
CA ASN A 273 8.58 2.36 17.55
C ASN A 273 7.80 1.04 17.64
N ARG A 274 8.46 -0.10 17.96
CA ARG A 274 7.77 -1.37 18.24
C ARG A 274 6.87 -1.29 19.46
N ILE A 275 7.34 -0.66 20.55
CA ILE A 275 6.57 -0.55 21.80
C ILE A 275 5.35 0.37 21.62
N SER A 276 5.44 1.41 20.79
CA SER A 276 4.35 2.36 20.62
C SER A 276 3.21 1.86 19.72
N ASN A 277 3.26 0.63 19.20
CA ASN A 277 2.29 0.06 18.23
C ASN A 277 1.92 1.04 17.09
N LYS A 278 2.81 1.97 16.74
CA LYS A 278 2.56 2.85 15.61
C LYS A 278 2.61 1.99 14.36
N ALA A 279 1.54 2.05 13.56
CA ALA A 279 1.50 1.40 12.26
C ALA A 279 2.80 1.72 11.50
N PRO A 280 3.41 0.75 10.79
CA PRO A 280 4.58 1.02 9.98
C PRO A 280 4.25 2.22 9.08
N GLN A 281 5.04 3.27 9.21
CA GLN A 281 4.87 4.48 8.43
C GLN A 281 5.18 4.11 6.99
N TYR A 282 4.14 3.91 6.15
CA TYR A 282 4.32 3.57 4.75
C TYR A 282 5.19 4.66 4.10
N HIS A 283 6.35 4.26 3.58
CA HIS A 283 7.25 5.18 2.89
C HIS A 283 6.52 5.78 1.67
N ARG A 284 6.70 7.10 1.46
CA ARG A 284 6.16 7.83 0.32
C ARG A 284 6.62 7.20 -1.00
N GLY A 285 5.68 6.92 -1.91
CA GLY A 285 5.94 6.34 -3.23
C GLY A 285 5.43 4.91 -3.37
N SER A 286 4.17 4.75 -3.81
CA SER A 286 3.57 3.47 -4.21
C SER A 286 3.83 3.22 -5.70
N THR A 287 4.34 2.04 -6.04
CA THR A 287 4.58 1.65 -7.43
C THR A 287 3.60 0.57 -7.86
N TYR A 288 2.86 0.82 -8.93
CA TYR A 288 1.85 -0.08 -9.49
C TYR A 288 2.32 -0.61 -10.84
N ALA A 289 2.37 -1.93 -11.01
CA ALA A 289 2.52 -2.53 -12.33
C ALA A 289 1.13 -2.80 -12.90
N VAL A 290 0.86 -2.34 -14.13
CA VAL A 290 -0.40 -2.62 -14.84
C VAL A 290 -0.12 -3.61 -15.95
N MET A 291 -0.69 -4.81 -15.85
CA MET A 291 -0.49 -5.88 -16.81
C MET A 291 -1.85 -6.35 -17.37
N PRO A 292 -2.06 -6.28 -18.70
CA PRO A 292 -3.24 -6.84 -19.31
C PRO A 292 -3.20 -8.37 -19.24
N ILE A 293 -4.32 -9.02 -18.88
CA ILE A 293 -4.42 -10.49 -18.90
C ILE A 293 -4.37 -11.01 -20.34
N HIS A 294 -4.98 -10.27 -21.26
CA HIS A 294 -5.07 -10.58 -22.68
C HIS A 294 -4.36 -9.54 -23.53
N GLN A 295 -3.66 -9.98 -24.58
CA GLN A 295 -2.86 -9.10 -25.43
C GLN A 295 -3.66 -8.05 -26.21
N ASN A 296 -4.96 -8.29 -26.42
CA ASN A 296 -5.86 -7.40 -27.15
C ASN A 296 -6.55 -6.35 -26.27
N PHE A 297 -6.29 -6.34 -24.95
CA PHE A 297 -6.89 -5.37 -24.05
C PHE A 297 -6.44 -3.93 -24.39
N ASN A 298 -7.38 -2.98 -24.40
CA ASN A 298 -7.13 -1.60 -24.81
C ASN A 298 -6.48 -0.76 -23.70
N MET A 299 -5.17 -0.96 -23.49
CA MET A 299 -4.38 -0.17 -22.53
C MET A 299 -4.39 1.33 -22.82
N ARG A 300 -4.55 1.75 -24.09
CA ARG A 300 -4.55 3.16 -24.49
C ARG A 300 -5.76 3.93 -23.98
N GLU A 301 -6.85 3.23 -23.67
CA GLU A 301 -8.05 3.83 -23.10
C GLU A 301 -8.05 3.74 -21.57
N PHE A 302 -7.62 2.60 -21.02
CA PHE A 302 -7.61 2.38 -19.57
C PHE A 302 -6.58 3.26 -18.83
N ILE A 303 -5.32 3.30 -19.32
CA ILE A 303 -4.23 3.96 -18.62
C ILE A 303 -4.45 5.46 -18.44
N PRO A 304 -4.85 6.25 -19.47
CA PRO A 304 -5.08 7.67 -19.29
C PRO A 304 -6.14 7.98 -18.24
N SER A 305 -7.25 7.22 -18.19
CA SER A 305 -8.29 7.40 -17.17
C SER A 305 -7.78 7.13 -15.76
N LEU A 306 -7.01 6.05 -15.56
CA LEU A 306 -6.38 5.77 -14.27
C LEU A 306 -5.35 6.84 -13.90
N PHE A 307 -4.49 7.24 -14.84
CA PHE A 307 -3.44 8.23 -14.62
C PHE A 307 -4.01 9.60 -14.22
N GLU A 308 -5.00 10.12 -14.97
CA GLU A 308 -5.62 11.41 -14.65
C GLU A 308 -6.35 11.38 -13.32
N THR A 309 -7.01 10.27 -12.98
CA THR A 309 -7.70 10.15 -11.68
C THR A 309 -6.74 10.03 -10.49
N MET A 310 -5.62 9.34 -10.66
CA MET A 310 -4.60 9.21 -9.60
C MET A 310 -3.90 10.52 -9.26
N LYS A 311 -3.79 11.47 -10.22
CA LYS A 311 -3.24 12.81 -9.96
C LYS A 311 -4.01 13.60 -8.90
N PHE A 312 -5.32 13.37 -8.74
CA PHE A 312 -6.11 14.02 -7.70
C PHE A 312 -5.80 13.51 -6.29
N THR A 313 -5.16 12.34 -6.18
CA THR A 313 -4.80 11.72 -4.89
C THR A 313 -3.33 11.87 -4.52
N GLY A 314 -2.51 12.39 -5.43
CA GLY A 314 -1.07 12.54 -5.18
C GLY A 314 -0.27 12.75 -6.46
N SER A 315 0.98 13.19 -6.31
CA SER A 315 1.88 13.37 -7.45
C SER A 315 2.09 12.03 -8.17
N THR A 316 1.67 11.96 -9.44
CA THR A 316 1.61 10.71 -10.18
C THR A 316 2.44 10.77 -11.44
N ALA A 317 3.21 9.72 -11.71
CA ALA A 317 3.91 9.51 -12.98
C ALA A 317 3.57 8.15 -13.59
N CYS A 318 3.67 8.05 -14.91
CA CYS A 318 3.36 6.84 -15.66
C CYS A 318 4.46 6.61 -16.70
N PHE A 319 4.94 5.37 -16.82
CA PHE A 319 6.08 5.04 -17.65
C PHE A 319 5.92 3.69 -18.36
N THR A 320 6.27 3.69 -19.65
CA THR A 320 6.54 2.49 -20.46
C THR A 320 8.04 2.18 -20.49
N ALA A 321 8.41 1.05 -21.08
CA ALA A 321 9.81 0.74 -21.39
C ALA A 321 10.47 1.84 -22.24
N GLU A 322 9.77 2.35 -23.25
CA GLU A 322 10.27 3.35 -24.20
C GLU A 322 10.53 4.71 -23.52
N ASP A 323 9.67 5.11 -22.58
CA ASP A 323 9.85 6.35 -21.82
C ASP A 323 11.16 6.32 -21.02
N ILE A 324 11.44 5.18 -20.39
CA ILE A 324 12.65 4.98 -19.58
C ILE A 324 13.89 4.96 -20.47
N ASP A 325 13.84 4.25 -21.60
CA ASP A 325 14.92 4.20 -22.56
C ASP A 325 15.28 5.60 -23.09
N LYS A 326 14.26 6.43 -23.36
CA LYS A 326 14.41 7.82 -23.78
C LYS A 326 15.01 8.69 -22.69
N GLU A 327 14.50 8.60 -21.46
CA GLU A 327 15.04 9.37 -20.32
C GLU A 327 16.48 8.97 -19.98
N LEU A 328 16.85 7.70 -20.14
CA LEU A 328 18.22 7.21 -19.92
C LEU A 328 19.13 7.38 -21.15
N GLY A 329 18.58 7.87 -22.28
CA GLY A 329 19.31 8.09 -23.52
C GLY A 329 19.93 6.81 -24.09
N ARG A 330 19.26 5.67 -23.91
CA ARG A 330 19.70 4.37 -24.42
C ARG A 330 18.50 3.45 -24.68
N GLU A 331 18.24 3.22 -25.97
CA GLU A 331 17.31 2.20 -26.43
C GLU A 331 17.68 0.79 -25.93
N GLY A 332 16.68 0.06 -25.43
CA GLY A 332 16.76 -1.31 -24.91
C GLY A 332 17.26 -1.44 -23.48
N ILE A 333 17.56 -0.34 -22.75
CA ILE A 333 18.13 -0.41 -21.40
C ILE A 333 17.12 -0.95 -20.37
N SER A 334 15.84 -0.62 -20.54
CA SER A 334 14.70 -1.14 -19.77
C SER A 334 14.58 -2.66 -19.82
N ASN A 335 14.94 -3.25 -20.96
CA ASN A 335 14.84 -4.70 -21.24
C ASN A 335 16.13 -5.48 -20.98
N GLU A 336 17.20 -4.86 -20.48
CA GLU A 336 18.42 -5.59 -20.09
C GLU A 336 18.16 -6.50 -18.89
N THR A 337 18.72 -7.71 -18.92
CA THR A 337 18.63 -8.69 -17.82
C THR A 337 19.21 -8.18 -16.49
N SER A 338 18.83 -8.81 -15.38
CA SER A 338 19.18 -8.47 -13.99
C SER A 338 20.68 -8.33 -13.69
N ILE A 339 21.55 -8.86 -14.56
CA ILE A 339 23.01 -8.92 -14.38
C ILE A 339 23.72 -7.75 -15.13
N GLY A 340 23.01 -6.98 -15.95
CA GLY A 340 23.57 -5.86 -16.73
C GLY A 340 23.56 -4.50 -16.00
N ILE A 341 24.35 -3.54 -16.48
CA ILE A 341 24.28 -2.13 -16.00
C ILE A 341 22.88 -1.57 -16.12
N GLY A 342 22.16 -1.92 -17.18
CA GLY A 342 20.81 -1.42 -17.42
C GLY A 342 19.90 -1.71 -16.25
N ASN A 343 20.10 -2.83 -15.54
CA ASN A 343 19.39 -3.11 -14.31
C ASN A 343 19.65 -2.05 -13.23
N SER A 344 20.91 -1.77 -12.93
CA SER A 344 21.25 -0.76 -11.92
C SER A 344 20.85 0.65 -12.33
N ALA A 345 21.01 1.02 -13.60
CA ALA A 345 20.62 2.33 -14.10
C ALA A 345 19.11 2.53 -14.00
N VAL A 346 18.32 1.52 -14.38
CA VAL A 346 16.85 1.54 -14.30
C VAL A 346 16.37 1.51 -12.86
N SER A 347 16.93 0.63 -11.99
CA SER A 347 16.56 0.59 -10.56
C SER A 347 16.83 1.92 -9.85
N GLN A 348 17.91 2.61 -10.19
CA GLN A 348 18.21 3.92 -9.61
C GLN A 348 17.35 5.03 -10.17
N TRP A 349 17.07 4.98 -11.47
CA TRP A 349 16.13 5.91 -12.08
C TRP A 349 14.75 5.75 -11.43
N LEU A 350 14.27 4.53 -11.23
CA LEU A 350 13.03 4.23 -10.51
C LEU A 350 13.09 4.77 -9.09
N HIS A 351 14.17 4.49 -8.34
CA HIS A 351 14.35 5.03 -7.00
C HIS A 351 14.30 6.56 -6.95
N LYS A 352 14.92 7.25 -7.91
CA LYS A 352 14.84 8.71 -8.02
C LYS A 352 13.41 9.17 -8.27
N LYS A 353 12.66 8.49 -9.14
CA LYS A 353 11.24 8.81 -9.38
C LYS A 353 10.40 8.60 -8.13
N GLU A 354 10.66 7.55 -7.34
CA GLU A 354 9.96 7.29 -6.06
C GLU A 354 10.17 8.41 -5.03
N THR A 355 11.30 9.12 -5.08
CA THR A 355 11.51 10.29 -4.20
C THR A 355 10.73 11.54 -4.64
N ILE A 356 10.24 11.56 -5.88
CA ILE A 356 9.56 12.70 -6.51
C ILE A 356 8.05 12.49 -6.54
N TYR A 357 7.62 11.28 -6.87
CA TYR A 357 6.22 10.92 -7.11
C TYR A 357 5.69 10.02 -6.00
N GLU A 358 4.49 10.34 -5.52
CA GLU A 358 3.76 9.52 -4.56
C GLU A 358 3.17 8.26 -5.21
N ASN A 359 2.82 8.35 -6.49
CA ASN A 359 2.30 7.22 -7.27
C ASN A 359 3.10 7.05 -8.57
N ILE A 360 3.55 5.83 -8.85
CA ILE A 360 4.24 5.48 -10.10
C ILE A 360 3.50 4.33 -10.76
N ILE A 361 3.06 4.51 -11.99
CA ILE A 361 2.41 3.49 -12.81
C ILE A 361 3.43 2.97 -13.83
N LEU A 362 3.79 1.70 -13.76
CA LEU A 362 4.62 1.00 -14.73
C LEU A 362 3.72 0.16 -15.64
N ILE A 363 3.73 0.46 -16.94
CA ILE A 363 2.92 -0.24 -17.93
C ILE A 363 3.71 -1.45 -18.42
N ALA A 364 3.19 -2.66 -18.20
CA ALA A 364 3.77 -3.88 -18.75
C ALA A 364 3.57 -3.95 -20.27
N ASP A 365 4.50 -4.62 -20.96
CA ASP A 365 4.36 -4.88 -22.39
C ASP A 365 3.23 -5.90 -22.64
N GLY A 366 2.55 -5.77 -23.78
CA GLY A 366 1.50 -6.70 -24.20
C GLY A 366 2.00 -8.15 -24.26
N PRO A 367 3.08 -8.46 -25.00
CA PRO A 367 3.83 -9.70 -24.88
C PRO A 367 4.75 -9.71 -23.66
N TRP A 368 5.05 -10.89 -23.10
CA TRP A 368 5.99 -11.00 -21.99
C TRP A 368 7.40 -10.56 -22.41
N SER A 369 7.97 -9.60 -21.69
CA SER A 369 9.32 -9.08 -21.90
C SER A 369 10.10 -9.03 -20.58
N ASN A 370 11.41 -8.75 -20.67
CA ASN A 370 12.23 -8.50 -19.49
C ASN A 370 11.76 -7.24 -18.74
N TRP A 371 11.22 -6.25 -19.47
CA TRP A 371 10.58 -5.09 -18.88
C TRP A 371 9.33 -5.46 -18.08
N THR A 372 8.43 -6.29 -18.62
CA THR A 372 7.24 -6.77 -17.89
C THR A 372 7.64 -7.43 -16.58
N GLU A 373 8.59 -8.36 -16.60
CA GLU A 373 9.08 -9.00 -15.38
C GLU A 373 9.66 -7.99 -14.38
N ARG A 374 10.48 -7.04 -14.86
CA ARG A 374 11.06 -5.97 -14.01
C ARG A 374 9.99 -5.07 -13.41
N ALA A 375 9.02 -4.60 -14.20
CA ALA A 375 7.96 -3.74 -13.74
C ALA A 375 7.20 -4.38 -12.58
N ILE A 376 6.92 -5.68 -12.68
CA ILE A 376 6.24 -6.42 -11.61
C ILE A 376 7.16 -6.56 -10.38
N ARG A 377 8.43 -6.95 -10.56
CA ARG A 377 9.41 -7.06 -9.44
C ARG A 377 9.70 -5.74 -8.73
N GLN A 378 9.48 -4.61 -9.39
CA GLN A 378 9.68 -3.28 -8.84
C GLN A 378 8.39 -2.63 -8.30
N SER A 379 7.25 -3.32 -8.42
CA SER A 379 5.94 -2.82 -7.95
C SER A 379 5.61 -3.31 -6.54
N ASP A 380 4.85 -2.50 -5.80
CA ASP A 380 4.21 -2.92 -4.55
C ASP A 380 2.88 -3.64 -4.79
N HIS A 381 2.24 -3.31 -5.92
CA HIS A 381 0.91 -3.78 -6.28
C HIS A 381 0.83 -4.04 -7.79
N LEU A 382 0.52 -5.28 -8.15
CA LEU A 382 0.22 -5.70 -9.52
C LEU A 382 -1.29 -5.57 -9.79
N LEU A 383 -1.63 -4.80 -10.81
CA LEU A 383 -2.98 -4.63 -11.33
C LEU A 383 -3.12 -5.49 -12.60
N LEU A 384 -3.81 -6.61 -12.47
CA LEU A 384 -4.22 -7.45 -13.59
C LEU A 384 -5.46 -6.81 -14.21
N VAL A 385 -5.42 -6.44 -15.48
CA VAL A 385 -6.54 -5.76 -16.15
C VAL A 385 -7.12 -6.62 -17.26
N ALA A 386 -8.45 -6.72 -17.32
CA ALA A 386 -9.14 -7.48 -18.35
C ALA A 386 -10.51 -6.89 -18.67
N ASP A 387 -10.94 -7.05 -19.92
CA ASP A 387 -12.34 -6.83 -20.29
C ASP A 387 -13.20 -7.92 -19.66
N PHE A 388 -14.30 -7.54 -19.02
CA PHE A 388 -15.14 -8.46 -18.25
C PHE A 388 -15.70 -9.63 -19.08
N ASP A 389 -15.99 -9.37 -20.36
CA ASP A 389 -16.57 -10.31 -21.32
C ASP A 389 -15.54 -11.15 -22.08
N SER A 390 -14.25 -10.94 -21.81
CA SER A 390 -13.16 -11.75 -22.38
C SER A 390 -13.04 -13.13 -21.73
N ASP A 391 -12.13 -13.97 -22.24
CA ASP A 391 -11.87 -15.30 -21.66
C ASP A 391 -11.39 -15.15 -20.20
N PHE A 392 -12.11 -15.77 -19.27
CA PHE A 392 -11.82 -15.68 -17.84
C PHE A 392 -10.78 -16.70 -17.37
N LYS A 393 -10.35 -17.64 -18.23
CA LYS A 393 -9.32 -18.62 -17.86
C LYS A 393 -8.00 -17.95 -17.54
N GLN A 394 -7.21 -18.59 -16.68
CA GLN A 394 -5.89 -18.10 -16.33
C GLN A 394 -4.97 -18.06 -17.55
N SER A 395 -4.41 -16.89 -17.87
CA SER A 395 -3.52 -16.72 -19.02
C SER A 395 -2.10 -17.23 -18.74
N GLU A 396 -1.33 -17.46 -19.80
CA GLU A 396 0.09 -17.85 -19.67
C GLU A 396 0.93 -16.78 -18.97
N GLN A 397 0.54 -15.50 -19.04
CA GLN A 397 1.22 -14.42 -18.32
C GLN A 397 0.97 -14.53 -16.82
N GLU A 398 -0.26 -14.82 -16.40
CA GLU A 398 -0.60 -15.03 -15.00
C GLU A 398 0.15 -16.24 -14.41
N LYS A 399 0.30 -17.32 -15.19
CA LYS A 399 1.12 -18.48 -14.78
C LYS A 399 2.59 -18.11 -14.59
N ARG A 400 3.15 -17.25 -15.46
CA ARG A 400 4.52 -16.74 -15.30
C ARG A 400 4.67 -15.87 -14.07
N VAL A 401 3.70 -15.00 -13.79
CA VAL A 401 3.66 -14.23 -12.53
C VAL A 401 3.70 -15.18 -11.35
N ASN A 402 2.82 -16.17 -11.30
CA ASN A 402 2.81 -17.13 -10.18
C ASN A 402 4.12 -17.93 -10.05
N ALA A 403 4.79 -18.24 -11.17
CA ALA A 403 6.08 -18.93 -11.17
C ALA A 403 7.26 -18.06 -10.70
N LEU A 404 7.19 -16.73 -10.84
CA LEU A 404 8.20 -15.81 -10.31
C LEU A 404 8.17 -15.75 -8.77
N TRP A 405 7.09 -16.20 -8.14
CA TRP A 405 6.79 -15.97 -6.74
C TRP A 405 6.40 -17.28 -6.04
N ASP A 406 7.41 -18.08 -5.67
CA ASP A 406 7.19 -19.34 -4.96
C ASP A 406 6.83 -19.11 -3.47
N PHE A 407 5.61 -19.49 -3.11
CA PHE A 407 5.05 -19.82 -1.78
C PHE A 407 5.29 -18.88 -0.57
N SER A 408 5.91 -17.71 -0.69
CA SER A 408 6.16 -16.80 0.45
C SER A 408 6.06 -15.29 0.15
N SER A 409 5.73 -14.92 -1.08
CA SER A 409 5.85 -13.54 -1.56
C SER A 409 4.50 -12.80 -1.68
N HIS A 410 4.46 -11.70 -0.96
CA HIS A 410 3.31 -10.87 -0.63
C HIS A 410 3.06 -9.76 -1.68
N LEU A 411 3.31 -10.03 -2.97
CA LEU A 411 2.95 -9.08 -4.02
C LEU A 411 1.43 -8.92 -3.99
N LYS A 412 0.96 -7.70 -3.72
CA LYS A 412 -0.49 -7.43 -3.75
C LYS A 412 -0.94 -7.57 -5.19
N GLN A 413 -1.78 -8.56 -5.49
CA GLN A 413 -2.36 -8.74 -6.82
C GLN A 413 -3.83 -8.34 -6.76
N SER A 414 -4.24 -7.35 -7.55
CA SER A 414 -5.66 -7.01 -7.71
C SER A 414 -6.11 -7.16 -9.14
N LEU A 415 -7.34 -7.65 -9.32
CA LEU A 415 -7.98 -7.81 -10.62
C LEU A 415 -8.90 -6.62 -10.93
N ILE A 416 -8.66 -5.93 -12.03
CA ILE A 416 -9.52 -4.84 -12.51
C ILE A 416 -10.31 -5.37 -13.71
N LEU A 417 -11.63 -5.44 -13.54
CA LEU A 417 -12.55 -5.90 -14.56
C LEU A 417 -13.22 -4.68 -15.20
N VAL A 418 -12.92 -4.50 -16.48
CA VAL A 418 -13.36 -3.35 -17.27
C VAL A 418 -14.63 -3.71 -18.03
N HIS A 419 -15.63 -2.84 -17.91
CA HIS A 419 -16.95 -2.99 -18.50
C HIS A 419 -17.23 -1.92 -19.54
N PRO A 420 -18.07 -2.20 -20.55
CA PRO A 420 -18.60 -1.17 -21.45
C PRO A 420 -19.29 -0.03 -20.68
N SER A 421 -19.21 1.20 -21.19
CA SER A 421 -19.74 2.41 -20.54
C SER A 421 -21.22 2.32 -20.12
N GLY A 422 -22.06 1.68 -20.94
CA GLY A 422 -23.50 1.53 -20.70
C GLY A 422 -23.91 0.38 -19.77
N THR A 423 -22.95 -0.30 -19.13
CA THR A 423 -23.25 -1.46 -18.26
C THR A 423 -23.97 -1.00 -17.00
N THR A 424 -25.18 -1.49 -16.78
CA THR A 424 -26.02 -1.15 -15.62
C THR A 424 -25.94 -2.22 -14.53
N GLU A 425 -25.76 -3.48 -14.92
CA GLU A 425 -25.68 -4.62 -14.02
C GLU A 425 -24.49 -5.52 -14.38
N ILE A 426 -23.87 -6.08 -13.35
CA ILE A 426 -22.82 -7.09 -13.46
C ILE A 426 -23.43 -8.42 -13.03
N THR A 427 -23.03 -9.50 -13.70
CA THR A 427 -23.38 -10.86 -13.30
C THR A 427 -22.22 -11.80 -13.57
N ASN A 428 -22.08 -12.84 -12.73
CA ASN A 428 -21.13 -13.93 -12.94
C ASN A 428 -19.64 -13.54 -12.80
N THR A 429 -19.31 -12.56 -11.94
CA THR A 429 -17.92 -12.23 -11.59
C THR A 429 -17.18 -13.43 -10.98
N LYS A 430 -17.91 -14.32 -10.32
CA LYS A 430 -17.35 -15.55 -9.71
C LYS A 430 -16.43 -16.34 -10.64
N ARG A 431 -16.73 -16.41 -11.95
CA ARG A 431 -15.90 -17.09 -12.97
C ARG A 431 -14.47 -16.59 -13.06
N TRP A 432 -14.25 -15.29 -12.78
CA TRP A 432 -12.93 -14.68 -12.79
C TRP A 432 -12.13 -14.99 -11.52
N LEU A 433 -12.82 -15.26 -10.42
CA LEU A 433 -12.24 -15.27 -9.09
C LEU A 433 -11.95 -16.68 -8.54
N ASP A 434 -12.64 -17.71 -9.01
CA ASP A 434 -12.54 -19.07 -8.46
C ASP A 434 -11.17 -19.74 -8.71
N GLU A 435 -10.50 -19.41 -9.83
CA GLU A 435 -9.20 -19.97 -10.21
C GLU A 435 -8.01 -19.04 -9.88
N ARG A 436 -8.25 -17.91 -9.20
CA ARG A 436 -7.22 -16.88 -8.96
C ARG A 436 -7.02 -16.59 -7.47
N SER A 437 -5.76 -16.57 -7.05
CA SER A 437 -5.36 -16.10 -5.72
C SER A 437 -5.03 -14.60 -5.77
N ILE A 438 -6.06 -13.75 -5.69
CA ILE A 438 -5.91 -12.29 -5.69
C ILE A 438 -6.25 -11.68 -4.31
N LEU A 439 -5.66 -10.53 -4.01
CA LEU A 439 -5.96 -9.75 -2.83
C LEU A 439 -7.38 -9.16 -2.90
N ARG A 440 -7.69 -8.46 -4.00
CA ARG A 440 -8.99 -7.81 -4.26
C ARG A 440 -9.31 -7.77 -5.75
N PHE A 441 -10.55 -7.46 -6.07
CA PHE A 441 -10.97 -7.14 -7.42
C PHE A 441 -11.82 -5.86 -7.41
N TYR A 442 -11.87 -5.18 -8.56
CA TYR A 442 -12.62 -3.96 -8.73
C TYR A 442 -13.26 -3.91 -10.12
N HIS A 443 -14.48 -3.39 -10.18
CA HIS A 443 -15.19 -3.14 -11.43
C HIS A 443 -15.09 -1.68 -11.82
N VAL A 444 -14.78 -1.42 -13.08
CA VAL A 444 -14.77 -0.08 -13.68
C VAL A 444 -15.48 -0.07 -15.02
N ARG A 445 -16.21 1.00 -15.33
CA ARG A 445 -16.78 1.21 -16.67
C ARG A 445 -15.90 2.13 -17.49
N ILE A 446 -15.70 1.79 -18.76
CA ILE A 446 -15.02 2.65 -19.73
C ILE A 446 -15.73 4.00 -19.79
N GLY A 447 -14.96 5.09 -19.73
CA GLY A 447 -15.47 6.47 -19.77
C GLY A 447 -16.17 6.94 -18.48
N GLN A 448 -16.33 6.10 -17.46
CA GLN A 448 -16.97 6.49 -16.20
C GLN A 448 -15.92 6.98 -15.19
N THR A 449 -15.67 8.29 -15.17
CA THR A 449 -14.65 8.91 -14.30
C THR A 449 -14.78 8.52 -12.83
N GLU A 450 -16.00 8.41 -12.29
CA GLU A 450 -16.23 8.05 -10.88
C GLU A 450 -15.72 6.64 -10.51
N ASP A 451 -15.75 5.69 -11.45
CA ASP A 451 -15.24 4.34 -11.17
C ASP A 451 -13.71 4.34 -11.11
N TYR A 452 -13.05 5.10 -12.00
CA TYR A 452 -11.60 5.29 -11.96
C TYR A 452 -11.16 6.12 -10.76
N ALA A 453 -11.93 7.15 -10.38
CA ALA A 453 -11.65 7.96 -9.21
C ALA A 453 -11.75 7.14 -7.91
N ARG A 454 -12.74 6.25 -7.81
CA ARG A 454 -12.85 5.25 -6.73
C ARG A 454 -11.62 4.33 -6.72
N LEU A 455 -11.27 3.75 -7.87
CA LEU A 455 -10.11 2.87 -7.97
C LEU A 455 -8.82 3.60 -7.56
N ALA A 456 -8.60 4.82 -8.06
CA ALA A 456 -7.45 5.65 -7.73
C ALA A 456 -7.35 5.93 -6.22
N ARG A 457 -8.45 6.34 -5.57
CA ARG A 457 -8.50 6.56 -4.12
C ARG A 457 -8.21 5.28 -3.33
N ILE A 458 -8.74 4.14 -3.74
CA ILE A 458 -8.46 2.85 -3.08
C ILE A 458 -6.99 2.49 -3.18
N LEU A 459 -6.42 2.57 -4.38
CA LEU A 459 -5.03 2.20 -4.61
C LEU A 459 -4.06 3.12 -3.86
N SER A 460 -4.28 4.43 -3.90
CA SER A 460 -3.41 5.43 -3.27
C SER A 460 -3.62 5.59 -1.76
N GLY A 461 -4.51 4.82 -1.13
CA GLY A 461 -4.79 4.93 0.31
C GLY A 461 -5.60 6.16 0.70
N HIS A 462 -6.44 6.68 -0.19
CA HIS A 462 -7.34 7.82 0.04
C HIS A 462 -8.83 7.43 0.02
N ALA A 463 -9.14 6.13 0.06
CA ALA A 463 -10.52 5.64 0.01
C ALA A 463 -11.36 6.17 1.17
N ASN A 464 -12.60 6.57 0.88
CA ASN A 464 -13.63 6.83 1.87
C ASN A 464 -14.44 5.55 2.10
N SER A 465 -14.18 4.87 3.21
CA SER A 465 -14.78 3.58 3.53
C SER A 465 -15.88 3.74 4.58
N LEU A 466 -17.10 3.30 4.27
CA LEU A 466 -18.27 3.46 5.13
C LEU A 466 -18.57 2.18 5.93
N VAL A 467 -18.71 2.30 7.24
CA VAL A 467 -19.11 1.18 8.13
C VAL A 467 -20.42 1.52 8.83
N LEU A 468 -21.42 0.65 8.70
CA LEU A 468 -22.77 0.87 9.21
C LEU A 468 -23.14 -0.14 10.31
N GLY A 469 -23.46 0.35 11.50
CA GLY A 469 -23.80 -0.47 12.66
C GLY A 469 -25.18 -1.11 12.61
N GLY A 470 -25.36 -2.18 13.40
CA GLY A 470 -26.65 -2.84 13.62
C GLY A 470 -27.53 -2.13 14.66
N GLY A 471 -28.86 -2.27 14.54
CA GLY A 471 -29.82 -1.61 15.44
C GLY A 471 -31.31 -1.69 15.06
N GLY A 472 -31.69 -2.61 14.17
CA GLY A 472 -33.09 -2.75 13.71
C GLY A 472 -33.65 -1.48 13.06
N ALA A 473 -34.84 -1.05 13.45
CA ALA A 473 -35.50 0.14 12.89
C ALA A 473 -34.67 1.43 13.01
N ARG A 474 -33.84 1.54 14.07
CA ARG A 474 -32.90 2.67 14.25
C ARG A 474 -31.94 2.82 13.06
N GLY A 475 -31.69 1.74 12.32
CA GLY A 475 -30.86 1.72 11.11
C GLY A 475 -31.34 2.65 10.00
N TYR A 476 -32.61 3.06 9.98
CA TYR A 476 -33.08 4.07 9.03
C TYR A 476 -32.36 5.42 9.17
N ALA A 477 -31.70 5.68 10.31
CA ALA A 477 -30.89 6.88 10.50
C ALA A 477 -29.66 6.90 9.58
N HIS A 478 -29.15 5.74 9.16
CA HIS A 478 -28.07 5.63 8.17
C HIS A 478 -28.44 6.31 6.85
N ILE A 479 -29.72 6.30 6.46
CA ILE A 479 -30.20 6.98 5.24
C ILE A 479 -29.99 8.49 5.35
N GLY A 480 -30.22 9.07 6.53
CA GLY A 480 -29.95 10.47 6.81
C GLY A 480 -28.46 10.81 6.76
N VAL A 481 -27.60 9.91 7.25
CA VAL A 481 -26.14 10.07 7.14
C VAL A 481 -25.70 10.02 5.68
N LEU A 482 -26.21 9.07 4.90
CA LEU A 482 -25.95 9.00 3.46
C LEU A 482 -26.34 10.30 2.76
N ARG A 483 -27.51 10.87 3.07
CA ARG A 483 -27.93 12.18 2.57
C ARG A 483 -26.95 13.29 2.96
N ALA A 484 -26.41 13.27 4.18
CA ALA A 484 -25.40 14.25 4.62
C ALA A 484 -24.07 14.11 3.88
N LEU A 485 -23.62 12.88 3.60
CA LEU A 485 -22.43 12.59 2.82
C LEU A 485 -22.59 13.04 1.35
N GLU A 486 -23.75 12.74 0.75
CA GLU A 486 -24.10 13.14 -0.63
C GLU A 486 -24.09 14.66 -0.80
N VAL A 487 -24.72 15.41 0.12
CA VAL A 487 -24.74 16.88 0.10
C VAL A 487 -23.33 17.49 0.21
N ASN A 488 -22.40 16.80 0.89
CA ASN A 488 -21.01 17.22 1.02
C ASN A 488 -20.09 16.64 -0.08
N GLY A 489 -20.64 15.94 -1.08
CA GLY A 489 -19.84 15.37 -2.18
C GLY A 489 -18.90 14.24 -1.75
N VAL A 490 -19.16 13.58 -0.61
CA VAL A 490 -18.33 12.48 -0.12
C VAL A 490 -18.67 11.20 -0.88
N ALA A 491 -17.84 10.84 -1.85
CA ALA A 491 -17.94 9.55 -2.54
C ALA A 491 -17.59 8.39 -1.59
N ILE A 492 -18.31 7.27 -1.69
CA ILE A 492 -18.08 6.05 -0.91
C ILE A 492 -17.35 5.03 -1.80
N ASP A 493 -16.20 4.57 -1.35
CA ASP A 493 -15.29 3.72 -2.13
C ASP A 493 -15.31 2.24 -1.71
N ALA A 494 -15.69 1.97 -0.47
CA ALA A 494 -15.97 0.64 0.06
C ALA A 494 -17.03 0.76 1.16
N VAL A 495 -17.86 -0.26 1.35
CA VAL A 495 -18.91 -0.23 2.37
C VAL A 495 -19.05 -1.57 3.08
N GLY A 496 -19.29 -1.53 4.39
CA GLY A 496 -19.62 -2.73 5.14
C GLY A 496 -20.54 -2.47 6.31
N GLY A 497 -21.07 -3.53 6.90
CA GLY A 497 -21.95 -3.36 8.05
C GLY A 497 -22.48 -4.64 8.66
N THR A 498 -23.35 -4.44 9.65
CA THR A 498 -23.97 -5.50 10.44
C THR A 498 -25.49 -5.34 10.44
N SER A 499 -26.22 -6.44 10.27
CA SER A 499 -27.69 -6.48 10.36
C SER A 499 -28.34 -5.46 9.41
N ILE A 500 -29.20 -4.56 9.89
CA ILE A 500 -29.78 -3.47 9.07
C ILE A 500 -28.73 -2.57 8.40
N GLY A 501 -27.57 -2.36 9.04
CA GLY A 501 -26.46 -1.60 8.45
C GLY A 501 -25.89 -2.31 7.22
N ALA A 502 -25.85 -3.64 7.23
CA ALA A 502 -25.45 -4.42 6.07
C ALA A 502 -26.45 -4.28 4.90
N VAL A 503 -27.76 -4.23 5.18
CA VAL A 503 -28.80 -4.05 4.13
C VAL A 503 -28.66 -2.69 3.46
N ILE A 504 -28.51 -1.63 4.23
CA ILE A 504 -28.31 -0.28 3.71
C ILE A 504 -26.97 -0.20 2.98
N GLY A 505 -25.91 -0.81 3.52
CA GLY A 505 -24.61 -0.89 2.89
C GLY A 505 -24.63 -1.63 1.54
N ALA A 506 -25.42 -2.70 1.42
CA ALA A 506 -25.59 -3.41 0.15
C ALA A 506 -26.29 -2.53 -0.90
N ALA A 507 -27.27 -1.71 -0.49
CA ALA A 507 -27.92 -0.76 -1.38
C ALA A 507 -26.97 0.35 -1.85
N VAL A 508 -26.11 0.85 -0.96
CA VAL A 508 -25.00 1.75 -1.32
C VAL A 508 -24.06 1.06 -2.32
N ALA A 509 -23.76 -0.22 -2.12
CA ALA A 509 -22.87 -0.97 -3.00
C ALA A 509 -23.43 -1.18 -4.42
N LEU A 510 -24.75 -1.10 -4.55
CA LEU A 510 -25.48 -1.05 -5.83
C LEU A 510 -25.53 0.36 -6.45
N GLN A 511 -24.83 1.34 -5.87
CA GLN A 511 -24.84 2.76 -6.26
C GLN A 511 -26.23 3.39 -6.13
N TYR A 512 -27.04 2.97 -5.16
CA TYR A 512 -28.31 3.63 -4.87
C TYR A 512 -28.09 4.84 -3.98
N ASN A 513 -28.69 5.97 -4.36
CA ASN A 513 -28.68 7.19 -3.54
C ASN A 513 -29.65 7.08 -2.35
N SER A 514 -29.50 8.01 -1.39
CA SER A 514 -30.29 8.05 -0.16
C SER A 514 -31.80 8.02 -0.42
N ASP A 515 -32.29 8.75 -1.43
CA ASP A 515 -33.72 8.76 -1.80
C ASP A 515 -34.22 7.41 -2.32
N LYS A 516 -33.44 6.72 -3.17
CA LYS A 516 -33.79 5.39 -3.65
C LYS A 516 -33.79 4.37 -2.51
N ILE A 517 -32.81 4.43 -1.62
CA ILE A 517 -32.74 3.59 -0.43
C ILE A 517 -33.96 3.83 0.48
N PHE A 518 -34.32 5.09 0.71
CA PHE A 518 -35.52 5.47 1.46
C PHE A 518 -36.78 4.83 0.89
N ASN A 519 -36.98 4.92 -0.43
CA ASN A 519 -38.16 4.39 -1.10
C ASN A 519 -38.21 2.86 -1.03
N LEU A 520 -37.08 2.16 -1.21
CA LEU A 520 -36.99 0.71 -1.05
C LEU A 520 -37.34 0.29 0.38
N CYS A 521 -36.84 1.00 1.39
CA CYS A 521 -37.17 0.79 2.79
C CYS A 521 -38.65 1.01 3.09
N ALA A 522 -39.25 2.07 2.54
CA ALA A 522 -40.66 2.35 2.69
C ALA A 522 -41.55 1.28 2.03
N GLN A 523 -41.11 0.69 0.91
CA GLN A 523 -41.88 -0.30 0.17
C GLN A 523 -41.75 -1.71 0.75
N TYR A 524 -40.52 -2.17 1.01
CA TYR A 524 -40.24 -3.58 1.31
C TYR A 524 -39.95 -3.87 2.78
N PHE A 525 -39.62 -2.86 3.58
CA PHE A 525 -39.20 -3.03 4.98
C PHE A 525 -40.19 -2.43 6.00
N ARG A 526 -41.48 -2.27 5.65
CA ARG A 526 -42.54 -1.88 6.60
C ARG A 526 -43.21 -3.03 7.35
N ASN A 527 -43.29 -4.22 6.76
CA ASN A 527 -44.01 -5.35 7.34
C ASN A 527 -43.32 -6.67 6.99
N PHE A 528 -42.35 -7.11 7.79
CA PHE A 528 -41.52 -8.29 7.49
C PHE A 528 -41.59 -9.39 8.57
N PHE A 529 -42.42 -9.25 9.60
CA PHE A 529 -42.61 -10.30 10.61
C PHE A 529 -43.55 -11.41 10.09
N ASP A 530 -43.08 -12.65 10.11
CA ASP A 530 -43.83 -13.87 9.76
C ASP A 530 -43.81 -14.86 10.94
N PHE A 531 -44.68 -14.63 11.93
CA PHE A 531 -44.70 -15.34 13.20
C PHE A 531 -44.80 -16.88 13.08
N THR A 532 -44.18 -17.59 14.02
CA THR A 532 -44.18 -19.06 14.11
C THR A 532 -44.29 -19.56 15.55
N LEU A 533 -44.38 -20.88 15.74
CA LEU A 533 -44.37 -21.48 17.07
C LEU A 533 -42.96 -21.34 17.67
N PRO A 534 -42.81 -20.76 18.87
CA PRO A 534 -41.52 -20.33 19.42
C PRO A 534 -40.71 -21.50 20.01
N VAL A 535 -40.46 -22.52 19.21
CA VAL A 535 -39.57 -23.65 19.57
C VAL A 535 -38.11 -23.29 19.32
N ILE A 536 -37.84 -22.63 18.18
CA ILE A 536 -36.50 -22.19 17.77
C ILE A 536 -36.44 -20.66 17.66
N SER A 537 -37.51 -20.03 17.15
CA SER A 537 -37.57 -18.59 16.86
C SER A 537 -38.99 -18.04 16.89
N LEU A 538 -39.13 -16.73 17.09
CA LEU A 538 -40.43 -16.03 17.08
C LEU A 538 -41.02 -15.84 15.66
N ILE A 539 -40.18 -15.71 14.64
CA ILE A 539 -40.57 -15.58 13.24
C ILE A 539 -39.84 -16.59 12.35
N LYS A 540 -40.39 -16.88 11.15
CA LYS A 540 -39.78 -17.81 10.18
C LYS A 540 -38.62 -17.17 9.42
N GLY A 541 -38.65 -15.86 9.21
CA GLY A 541 -37.65 -15.09 8.47
C GLY A 541 -37.70 -15.23 6.95
N ARG A 542 -38.71 -15.92 6.39
CA ARG A 542 -38.85 -16.12 4.92
C ARG A 542 -39.30 -14.84 4.24
N LYS A 543 -40.14 -14.05 4.92
CA LYS A 543 -40.61 -12.76 4.40
C LYS A 543 -39.46 -11.75 4.27
N ILE A 544 -38.53 -11.76 5.22
CA ILE A 544 -37.33 -10.91 5.18
C ILE A 544 -36.47 -11.27 3.97
N GLU A 545 -36.15 -12.55 3.80
CA GLU A 545 -35.36 -13.05 2.66
C GLU A 545 -35.98 -12.66 1.32
N LYS A 546 -37.28 -12.91 1.14
CA LYS A 546 -38.00 -12.54 -0.08
C LYS A 546 -38.01 -11.03 -0.33
N ASN A 547 -38.13 -10.23 0.73
CA ASN A 547 -38.12 -8.76 0.62
C ASN A 547 -36.71 -8.23 0.30
N LEU A 548 -35.65 -8.87 0.80
CA LEU A 548 -34.27 -8.55 0.43
C LEU A 548 -34.04 -8.81 -1.06
N GLU A 549 -34.47 -9.95 -1.58
CA GLU A 549 -34.39 -10.28 -3.01
C GLU A 549 -35.19 -9.30 -3.87
N MET A 550 -36.39 -8.90 -3.45
CA MET A 550 -37.19 -7.92 -4.18
C MET A 550 -36.57 -6.51 -4.17
N ALA A 551 -35.93 -6.11 -3.07
CA ALA A 551 -35.36 -4.78 -2.92
C ALA A 551 -33.99 -4.63 -3.60
N LEU A 552 -33.16 -5.67 -3.54
CA LEU A 552 -31.75 -5.64 -3.95
C LEU A 552 -31.45 -6.52 -5.18
N GLY A 553 -32.41 -7.35 -5.60
CA GLY A 553 -32.25 -8.33 -6.66
C GLY A 553 -31.57 -9.62 -6.18
N ASN A 554 -31.65 -10.67 -7.00
CA ASN A 554 -30.89 -11.89 -6.80
C ASN A 554 -29.47 -11.70 -7.35
N LYS A 555 -28.56 -11.21 -6.51
CA LYS A 555 -27.19 -10.84 -6.89
C LYS A 555 -26.15 -11.56 -6.03
N GLN A 556 -24.95 -11.72 -6.58
CA GLN A 556 -23.77 -12.11 -5.79
C GLN A 556 -23.07 -10.86 -5.26
N ILE A 557 -22.40 -10.97 -4.11
CA ILE A 557 -21.64 -9.85 -3.53
C ILE A 557 -20.53 -9.40 -4.48
N GLU A 558 -19.87 -10.33 -5.17
CA GLU A 558 -18.85 -10.01 -6.17
C GLU A 558 -19.38 -9.37 -7.45
N ASP A 559 -20.69 -9.27 -7.63
CA ASP A 559 -21.31 -8.58 -8.76
C ASP A 559 -21.69 -7.11 -8.42
N LEU A 560 -21.31 -6.62 -7.23
CA LEU A 560 -21.60 -5.26 -6.79
C LEU A 560 -20.58 -4.24 -7.32
N TRP A 561 -21.03 -3.02 -7.63
CA TRP A 561 -20.20 -1.96 -8.21
C TRP A 561 -19.16 -1.41 -7.23
N ILE A 562 -19.54 -1.28 -5.97
CA ILE A 562 -18.66 -0.85 -4.89
C ILE A 562 -18.35 -2.07 -4.02
N PRO A 563 -17.08 -2.28 -3.63
CA PRO A 563 -16.72 -3.36 -2.73
C PRO A 563 -17.56 -3.35 -1.45
N PHE A 564 -18.14 -4.51 -1.13
CA PHE A 564 -19.06 -4.70 -0.01
C PHE A 564 -18.64 -5.86 0.88
N PHE A 565 -18.87 -5.72 2.19
CA PHE A 565 -18.91 -6.86 3.08
C PHE A 565 -20.03 -6.74 4.13
N CYS A 566 -20.45 -7.86 4.68
CA CYS A 566 -21.19 -7.87 5.94
C CYS A 566 -20.68 -8.95 6.88
N VAL A 567 -21.09 -8.88 8.14
CA VAL A 567 -20.61 -9.79 9.18
C VAL A 567 -21.76 -10.56 9.81
N SER A 568 -21.52 -11.84 10.09
CA SER A 568 -22.39 -12.69 10.90
C SER A 568 -21.58 -13.38 11.99
N THR A 569 -22.26 -14.01 12.94
CA THR A 569 -21.62 -14.81 14.00
C THR A 569 -21.86 -16.29 13.74
N ASN A 570 -20.81 -17.10 13.76
CA ASN A 570 -20.90 -18.56 13.71
C ASN A 570 -21.01 -19.09 15.15
N LEU A 571 -22.20 -19.58 15.51
CA LEU A 571 -22.44 -20.14 16.85
C LEU A 571 -21.77 -21.49 17.07
N THR A 572 -21.52 -22.26 16.01
CA THR A 572 -20.86 -23.57 16.12
C THR A 572 -19.40 -23.41 16.56
N ARG A 573 -18.70 -22.41 16.00
CA ARG A 573 -17.26 -22.20 16.21
C ARG A 573 -16.91 -20.97 17.07
N ALA A 574 -17.92 -20.21 17.50
CA ALA A 574 -17.78 -18.99 18.29
C ALA A 574 -16.88 -17.93 17.62
N GLU A 575 -16.99 -17.79 16.31
CA GLU A 575 -16.17 -16.86 15.52
C GLU A 575 -17.01 -15.94 14.64
N GLN A 576 -16.43 -14.81 14.26
CA GLN A 576 -17.00 -13.91 13.28
C GLN A 576 -16.79 -14.46 11.87
N VAL A 577 -17.84 -14.37 11.04
CA VAL A 577 -17.78 -14.70 9.61
C VAL A 577 -17.95 -13.41 8.82
N ILE A 578 -17.01 -13.16 7.91
CA ILE A 578 -17.03 -12.00 7.01
C ILE A 578 -17.51 -12.48 5.64
N HIS A 579 -18.64 -11.94 5.19
CA HIS A 579 -19.22 -12.22 3.87
C HIS A 579 -18.83 -11.13 2.90
N TYR A 580 -17.98 -11.45 1.93
CA TYR A 580 -17.57 -10.53 0.86
C TYR A 580 -17.66 -11.19 -0.54
N ARG A 581 -18.21 -12.41 -0.62
CA ARG A 581 -18.50 -13.18 -1.83
C ARG A 581 -19.70 -14.11 -1.60
N GLY A 582 -20.37 -14.53 -2.67
CA GLY A 582 -21.53 -15.41 -2.65
C GLY A 582 -22.87 -14.67 -2.64
N SER A 583 -23.96 -15.39 -2.36
CA SER A 583 -25.32 -14.85 -2.41
C SER A 583 -25.49 -13.66 -1.46
N LEU A 584 -25.85 -12.51 -2.02
CA LEU A 584 -26.09 -11.30 -1.24
C LEU A 584 -27.26 -11.49 -0.27
N ALA A 585 -28.36 -12.09 -0.74
CA ALA A 585 -29.54 -12.32 0.09
C ALA A 585 -29.25 -13.26 1.26
N GLU A 586 -28.50 -14.35 1.04
CA GLU A 586 -28.11 -15.30 2.08
C GLU A 586 -27.17 -14.65 3.12
N ALA A 587 -26.20 -13.86 2.67
CA ALA A 587 -25.28 -13.14 3.54
C ALA A 587 -26.00 -12.11 4.41
N LEU A 588 -26.88 -11.30 3.83
CA LEU A 588 -27.72 -10.34 4.56
C LEU A 588 -28.68 -11.06 5.52
N ARG A 589 -29.32 -12.14 5.08
CA ARG A 589 -30.19 -12.96 5.91
C ARG A 589 -29.44 -13.53 7.11
N SER A 590 -28.19 -13.97 6.93
CA SER A 590 -27.31 -14.43 8.01
C SER A 590 -26.96 -13.29 8.97
N SER A 591 -26.53 -12.14 8.42
CA SER A 591 -26.15 -10.95 9.20
C SER A 591 -27.29 -10.35 10.01
N MET A 592 -28.55 -10.59 9.62
CA MET A 592 -29.75 -10.12 10.34
C MET A 592 -30.35 -11.16 11.31
N SER A 593 -29.86 -12.41 11.33
CA SER A 593 -30.47 -13.57 12.01
C SER A 593 -30.38 -13.49 13.54
N LEU A 594 -31.07 -12.54 14.17
CA LEU A 594 -30.96 -12.34 15.61
C LEU A 594 -31.45 -13.58 16.38
N PRO A 595 -30.67 -14.15 17.31
CA PRO A 595 -31.10 -15.34 18.07
C PRO A 595 -32.42 -15.11 18.82
N ALA A 596 -33.17 -16.20 19.02
CA ALA A 596 -34.56 -16.23 19.51
C ALA A 596 -35.60 -15.56 18.59
N MET A 597 -35.19 -14.68 17.68
CA MET A 597 -36.07 -13.97 16.76
C MET A 597 -36.23 -14.67 15.44
N MET A 598 -35.11 -14.96 14.79
CA MET A 598 -35.07 -15.70 13.54
C MET A 598 -34.31 -17.00 13.72
N PRO A 599 -34.66 -18.03 12.93
CA PRO A 599 -33.87 -19.24 12.93
C PRO A 599 -32.47 -18.92 12.36
N PRO A 600 -31.42 -19.57 12.89
CA PRO A 600 -30.08 -19.46 12.35
C PRO A 600 -30.06 -19.92 10.89
N VAL A 601 -29.18 -19.32 10.09
CA VAL A 601 -28.91 -19.79 8.73
C VAL A 601 -27.92 -20.94 8.82
N ILE A 602 -28.30 -22.10 8.27
CA ILE A 602 -27.43 -23.28 8.24
C ILE A 602 -26.58 -23.23 6.97
N LYS A 603 -25.26 -23.15 7.12
CA LYS A 603 -24.32 -23.11 6.00
C LYS A 603 -23.17 -24.08 6.23
N SER A 604 -23.04 -25.09 5.37
CA SER A 604 -21.98 -26.11 5.46
C SER A 604 -21.91 -26.81 6.84
N GLY A 605 -23.05 -26.97 7.52
CA GLY A 605 -23.13 -27.56 8.86
C GLY A 605 -22.98 -26.55 10.01
N ASP A 606 -22.59 -25.31 9.74
CA ASP A 606 -22.48 -24.25 10.75
C ASP A 606 -23.78 -23.46 10.92
N LEU A 607 -24.00 -22.98 12.15
CA LEU A 607 -25.16 -22.16 12.53
C LEU A 607 -24.77 -20.68 12.54
N LEU A 608 -25.22 -19.93 11.54
CA LEU A 608 -24.96 -18.50 11.41
C LEU A 608 -26.10 -17.67 11.99
N VAL A 609 -25.76 -16.68 12.82
CA VAL A 609 -26.67 -15.71 13.44
C VAL A 609 -26.19 -14.27 13.21
N ASP A 610 -26.97 -13.30 13.66
CA ASP A 610 -26.70 -11.86 13.50
C ASP A 610 -25.25 -11.49 13.88
N GLY A 611 -24.64 -10.61 13.10
CA GLY A 611 -23.27 -10.16 13.34
C GLY A 611 -23.12 -9.38 14.64
N GLY A 612 -24.19 -8.72 15.09
CA GLY A 612 -24.21 -7.88 16.29
C GLY A 612 -23.98 -8.66 17.59
N VAL A 613 -23.97 -9.99 17.55
CA VAL A 613 -23.57 -10.84 18.68
C VAL A 613 -22.09 -10.67 19.02
N LEU A 614 -21.21 -10.59 18.00
CA LEU A 614 -19.75 -10.43 18.19
C LEU A 614 -19.21 -9.08 17.72
N ASN A 615 -19.80 -8.50 16.69
CA ASN A 615 -19.29 -7.28 16.05
C ASN A 615 -20.44 -6.43 15.48
N ASN A 616 -20.96 -5.50 16.30
CA ASN A 616 -22.09 -4.65 15.90
C ASN A 616 -21.70 -3.51 14.95
N LEU A 617 -20.42 -3.11 14.93
CA LEU A 617 -19.88 -2.06 14.10
C LEU A 617 -18.47 -2.45 13.62
N PRO A 618 -18.34 -3.13 12.47
CA PRO A 618 -17.12 -3.84 12.06
C PRO A 618 -16.06 -2.92 11.44
N ILE A 619 -15.57 -1.94 12.22
CA ILE A 619 -14.51 -0.99 11.84
C ILE A 619 -13.17 -1.73 11.67
N ASP A 620 -12.91 -2.69 12.56
CA ASP A 620 -11.74 -3.58 12.52
C ASP A 620 -11.66 -4.32 11.17
N VAL A 621 -12.78 -4.91 10.74
CA VAL A 621 -12.87 -5.59 9.44
C VAL A 621 -12.62 -4.62 8.29
N MET A 622 -13.22 -3.43 8.31
CA MET A 622 -13.00 -2.44 7.25
C MET A 622 -11.52 -2.04 7.15
N ASN A 623 -10.89 -1.78 8.30
CA ASN A 623 -9.47 -1.44 8.38
C ASN A 623 -8.56 -2.56 7.85
N ASP A 624 -8.89 -3.81 8.15
CA ASP A 624 -8.13 -4.98 7.68
C ASP A 624 -8.30 -5.21 6.17
N LEU A 625 -9.50 -4.98 5.63
CA LEU A 625 -9.79 -5.21 4.22
C LEU A 625 -9.32 -4.05 3.31
N TYR A 626 -9.37 -2.81 3.79
CA TYR A 626 -9.12 -1.56 3.05
C TYR A 626 -8.26 -0.57 3.84
N SER A 627 -7.11 -1.03 4.32
CA SER A 627 -6.16 -0.23 5.10
C SER A 627 -5.66 1.00 4.36
N GLY A 628 -5.46 2.11 5.09
CA GLY A 628 -4.78 3.33 4.60
C GLY A 628 -5.72 4.48 4.28
N GLY A 629 -6.98 4.19 3.90
CA GLY A 629 -8.01 5.19 3.63
C GLY A 629 -8.67 5.77 4.89
N LYS A 630 -9.61 6.70 4.66
CA LYS A 630 -10.47 7.29 5.69
C LYS A 630 -11.63 6.34 5.99
N ILE A 631 -11.84 6.02 7.27
CA ILE A 631 -13.00 5.22 7.69
C ILE A 631 -14.06 6.12 8.31
N ILE A 632 -15.27 6.06 7.77
CA ILE A 632 -16.48 6.72 8.27
C ILE A 632 -17.33 5.65 8.96
N ALA A 633 -17.43 5.70 10.28
CA ALA A 633 -18.19 4.74 11.07
C ALA A 633 -19.49 5.38 11.58
N VAL A 634 -20.62 4.72 11.33
CA VAL A 634 -21.94 5.18 11.78
C VAL A 634 -22.49 4.24 12.84
N ASP A 635 -22.44 4.71 14.08
CA ASP A 635 -22.93 3.99 15.25
C ASP A 635 -24.34 4.48 15.63
N ILE A 636 -25.27 3.53 15.64
CA ILE A 636 -26.66 3.72 16.05
C ILE A 636 -26.96 3.04 17.40
N SER A 637 -25.91 2.62 18.10
CA SER A 637 -26.02 2.05 19.43
C SER A 637 -26.32 3.15 20.44
N PRO A 638 -27.38 3.03 21.25
CA PRO A 638 -27.68 4.03 22.26
C PRO A 638 -26.62 4.03 23.37
N LYS A 639 -26.24 5.23 23.86
CA LYS A 639 -25.31 5.38 24.99
C LYS A 639 -25.85 4.74 26.28
N ILE A 640 -27.17 4.85 26.48
CA ILE A 640 -27.89 4.21 27.58
C ILE A 640 -29.16 3.62 26.96
N ASP A 641 -29.20 2.29 26.85
CA ASP A 641 -30.40 1.54 26.46
C ASP A 641 -31.07 1.00 27.72
N LEU A 642 -32.41 0.96 27.74
CA LEU A 642 -33.19 0.33 28.82
C LEU A 642 -33.06 0.99 30.20
N ALA A 643 -32.96 2.33 30.27
CA ALA A 643 -33.09 3.05 31.54
C ALA A 643 -34.55 3.05 32.01
N SER A 644 -34.82 2.54 33.22
CA SER A 644 -36.11 2.71 33.87
C SER A 644 -36.16 4.08 34.57
N ASN A 645 -37.12 4.93 34.20
CA ASN A 645 -37.46 6.09 35.04
C ASN A 645 -38.03 5.55 36.38
N GLU A 646 -37.49 6.03 37.50
CA GLU A 646 -37.62 5.46 38.85
C GLU A 646 -39.00 4.95 39.32
N SER A 647 -38.91 3.98 40.25
CA SER A 647 -39.91 3.44 41.19
C SER A 647 -41.00 2.51 40.62
N HIS A 648 -40.94 1.24 41.08
CA HIS A 648 -41.87 0.14 40.82
C HIS A 648 -41.69 -0.63 39.50
N PHE A 649 -40.56 -1.32 39.36
CA PHE A 649 -40.58 -2.59 38.62
C PHE A 649 -41.42 -3.58 39.43
N MET A 650 -42.74 -3.52 39.26
CA MET A 650 -43.65 -4.47 39.88
C MET A 650 -43.34 -5.86 39.31
N SER A 651 -42.89 -6.77 40.15
CA SER A 651 -42.90 -8.23 39.92
C SER A 651 -44.34 -8.78 39.82
N GLY A 652 -45.19 -8.12 39.04
CA GLY A 652 -46.60 -8.47 38.84
C GLY A 652 -46.79 -9.40 37.65
N SER A 653 -47.84 -10.22 37.71
CA SER A 653 -48.24 -11.09 36.60
C SER A 653 -48.42 -10.28 35.30
N GLY A 654 -48.08 -10.88 34.14
CA GLY A 654 -48.16 -10.22 32.83
C GLY A 654 -49.55 -9.62 32.52
N LEU A 655 -50.61 -10.15 33.13
CA LEU A 655 -51.96 -9.61 33.01
C LEU A 655 -52.13 -8.23 33.68
N LYS A 656 -51.48 -7.98 34.83
CA LYS A 656 -51.48 -6.66 35.48
C LYS A 656 -50.75 -5.61 34.64
N LEU A 657 -49.66 -6.00 33.98
CA LEU A 657 -48.90 -5.14 33.06
C LEU A 657 -49.73 -4.79 31.81
N LEU A 658 -50.42 -5.78 31.23
CA LEU A 658 -51.33 -5.59 30.10
C LEU A 658 -52.48 -4.62 30.45
N LEU A 659 -53.14 -4.84 31.60
CA LEU A 659 -54.22 -3.99 32.08
C LEU A 659 -53.74 -2.56 32.40
N ALA A 660 -52.51 -2.41 32.89
CA ALA A 660 -51.91 -1.10 33.11
C ALA A 660 -51.62 -0.36 31.80
N HIS A 661 -51.30 -1.08 30.71
CA HIS A 661 -51.04 -0.51 29.39
C HIS A 661 -52.31 -0.01 28.68
N LEU A 662 -53.47 -0.56 29.04
CA LEU A 662 -54.79 -0.17 28.51
C LEU A 662 -55.42 1.04 29.21
N ASN A 663 -54.82 1.56 30.29
CA ASN A 663 -55.35 2.71 31.03
C ASN A 663 -54.89 4.05 30.42
N PRO A 664 -55.77 4.85 29.81
CA PRO A 664 -55.41 6.11 29.15
C PRO A 664 -55.03 7.24 30.11
N PHE A 665 -55.30 7.12 31.42
CA PHE A 665 -55.08 8.17 32.42
C PHE A 665 -53.75 8.02 33.20
N ARG A 666 -52.97 6.96 32.94
CA ARG A 666 -51.70 6.70 33.65
C ARG A 666 -50.51 7.18 32.81
N ARG A 667 -49.52 7.84 33.42
CA ARG A 667 -48.23 8.13 32.75
C ARG A 667 -47.65 6.80 32.25
N LYS A 668 -47.46 6.67 30.93
CA LYS A 668 -46.83 5.49 30.33
C LYS A 668 -45.39 5.40 30.82
N ALA A 669 -45.11 4.51 31.77
CA ALA A 669 -43.75 4.11 32.09
C ALA A 669 -43.16 3.36 30.87
N TYR A 670 -41.91 3.65 30.51
CA TYR A 670 -41.20 2.86 29.50
C TYR A 670 -40.87 1.50 30.11
N ILE A 671 -41.44 0.44 29.53
CA ILE A 671 -41.20 -0.94 29.95
C ILE A 671 -40.56 -1.65 28.76
N PRO A 672 -39.30 -2.08 28.88
CA PRO A 672 -38.64 -2.87 27.85
C PRO A 672 -39.50 -4.09 27.47
N SER A 673 -39.66 -4.34 26.18
CA SER A 673 -40.29 -5.58 25.75
C SER A 673 -39.35 -6.77 26.04
N ILE A 674 -39.90 -7.98 26.12
CA ILE A 674 -39.09 -9.21 26.20
C ILE A 674 -38.06 -9.26 25.06
N PHE A 675 -38.46 -8.76 23.89
CA PHE A 675 -37.59 -8.66 22.73
C PHE A 675 -36.42 -7.70 22.98
N ASP A 676 -36.69 -6.50 23.49
CA ASP A 676 -35.64 -5.50 23.76
C ASP A 676 -34.63 -6.04 24.78
N ILE A 677 -35.11 -6.74 25.81
CA ILE A 677 -34.26 -7.37 26.82
C ILE A 677 -33.37 -8.45 26.21
N ILE A 678 -33.93 -9.38 25.43
CA ILE A 678 -33.17 -10.48 24.80
C ILE A 678 -32.16 -9.92 23.79
N SER A 679 -32.61 -9.07 22.88
CA SER A 679 -31.79 -8.43 21.85
C SER A 679 -30.60 -7.70 22.47
N ARG A 680 -30.85 -6.88 23.51
CA ARG A 680 -29.79 -6.12 24.18
C ARG A 680 -28.83 -7.02 24.95
N SER A 681 -29.34 -8.05 25.64
CA SER A 681 -28.50 -8.97 26.42
C SER A 681 -27.49 -9.71 25.54
N ILE A 682 -27.89 -10.07 24.32
CA ILE A 682 -27.04 -10.78 23.36
C ILE A 682 -25.98 -9.85 22.74
N THR A 683 -26.35 -8.62 22.42
CA THR A 683 -25.49 -7.68 21.67
C THR A 683 -24.62 -6.78 22.55
N LEU A 684 -24.85 -6.77 23.87
CA LEU A 684 -24.23 -5.84 24.82
C LEU A 684 -22.69 -5.85 24.75
N ALA A 685 -22.07 -7.03 24.70
CA ALA A 685 -20.61 -7.16 24.67
C ALA A 685 -20.01 -6.56 23.39
N ALA A 686 -20.64 -6.81 22.23
CA ALA A 686 -20.20 -6.29 20.95
C ALA A 686 -20.38 -4.77 20.85
N VAL A 687 -21.49 -4.24 21.37
CA VAL A 687 -21.72 -2.79 21.47
C VAL A 687 -20.71 -2.14 22.41
N ASN A 688 -20.41 -2.78 23.54
CA ASN A 688 -19.39 -2.27 24.47
C ASN A 688 -17.98 -2.31 23.85
N LYS A 689 -17.69 -3.31 23.02
CA LYS A 689 -16.46 -3.40 22.22
C LYS A 689 -16.33 -2.19 21.27
N SER A 690 -17.35 -1.90 20.46
CA SER A 690 -17.33 -0.75 19.53
C SER A 690 -17.28 0.62 20.21
N MET A 691 -17.76 0.72 21.46
CA MET A 691 -17.66 1.93 22.27
C MET A 691 -16.28 2.15 22.92
N ARG A 692 -15.34 1.21 22.77
CA ARG A 692 -13.96 1.40 23.26
C ARG A 692 -13.23 2.42 22.40
N THR A 693 -12.51 3.32 23.06
CA THR A 693 -11.73 4.38 22.41
C THR A 693 -10.76 3.82 21.35
N ASP A 694 -10.12 2.68 21.61
CA ASP A 694 -9.18 2.08 20.66
C ASP A 694 -9.82 1.71 19.31
N GLU A 695 -11.09 1.25 19.30
CA GLU A 695 -11.80 0.94 18.05
C GLU A 695 -12.31 2.21 17.36
N GLN A 696 -12.79 3.16 18.15
CA GLN A 696 -13.23 4.46 17.63
C GLN A 696 -12.07 5.21 16.95
N ASN A 697 -10.86 5.08 17.49
CA ASN A 697 -9.65 5.71 16.96
C ASN A 697 -9.24 5.15 15.58
N LEU A 698 -9.77 4.01 15.15
CA LEU A 698 -9.58 3.51 13.77
C LEU A 698 -10.43 4.31 12.76
N ALA A 699 -11.53 4.93 13.20
CA ALA A 699 -12.38 5.74 12.34
C ALA A 699 -11.85 7.17 12.23
N SER A 700 -11.69 7.65 11.01
CA SER A 700 -11.39 9.06 10.74
C SER A 700 -12.58 9.98 11.02
N LEU A 701 -13.79 9.44 10.92
CA LEU A 701 -15.03 10.08 11.35
C LEU A 701 -15.93 9.06 12.04
N TYR A 702 -16.15 9.21 13.34
CA TYR A 702 -17.06 8.38 14.12
C TYR A 702 -18.36 9.15 14.42
N LEU A 703 -19.46 8.73 13.80
CA LEU A 703 -20.78 9.33 13.96
C LEU A 703 -21.62 8.51 14.92
N LEU A 704 -21.74 8.96 16.15
CA LEU A 704 -22.69 8.39 17.12
C LEU A 704 -24.03 9.14 17.02
N LEU A 705 -25.06 8.45 16.53
CA LEU A 705 -26.37 9.07 16.29
C LEU A 705 -27.27 9.01 17.53
N SER A 706 -27.94 10.11 17.83
CA SER A 706 -28.90 10.22 18.93
C SER A 706 -30.26 9.61 18.57
N VAL A 707 -30.33 8.27 18.54
CA VAL A 707 -31.54 7.49 18.19
C VAL A 707 -32.18 6.82 19.40
N GLU A 708 -31.87 7.26 20.62
CA GLU A 708 -32.35 6.64 21.87
C GLU A 708 -33.87 6.72 22.03
N SER A 709 -34.50 7.72 21.43
CA SER A 709 -35.95 7.93 21.46
C SER A 709 -36.75 6.95 20.60
N VAL A 710 -36.07 6.11 19.82
CA VAL A 710 -36.66 5.19 18.83
C VAL A 710 -36.43 3.75 19.28
N GLY A 711 -37.50 2.95 19.31
CA GLY A 711 -37.41 1.51 19.55
C GLY A 711 -36.82 0.75 18.34
N THR A 712 -36.14 -0.37 18.59
CA THR A 712 -35.54 -1.20 17.52
C THR A 712 -36.57 -1.91 16.61
N LEU A 713 -37.86 -1.89 17.01
CA LEU A 713 -38.99 -2.45 16.27
C LEU A 713 -39.93 -1.40 15.63
N GLU A 714 -39.61 -0.10 15.73
CA GLU A 714 -40.47 1.00 15.24
C GLU A 714 -40.26 1.29 13.74
N TYR A 715 -40.42 0.28 12.89
CA TYR A 715 -40.16 0.38 11.44
C TYR A 715 -41.17 1.27 10.69
N ASP A 716 -42.28 1.62 11.32
CA ASP A 716 -43.29 2.57 10.84
C ASP A 716 -42.80 4.03 10.86
N ARG A 717 -41.79 4.35 11.67
CA ARG A 717 -41.24 5.71 11.84
C ARG A 717 -40.10 6.07 10.89
N LEU A 718 -39.95 5.35 9.79
CA LEU A 718 -38.85 5.51 8.83
C LEU A 718 -38.50 6.97 8.50
N LYS A 719 -39.50 7.80 8.15
CA LYS A 719 -39.28 9.22 7.80
C LYS A 719 -38.65 10.01 8.94
N GLN A 720 -39.15 9.82 10.16
CA GLN A 720 -38.66 10.51 11.35
C GLN A 720 -37.22 10.07 11.66
N ILE A 721 -36.94 8.77 11.59
CA ILE A 721 -35.62 8.21 11.93
C ILE A 721 -34.57 8.65 10.91
N ALA A 722 -34.89 8.66 9.62
CA ALA A 722 -33.99 9.16 8.57
C ALA A 722 -33.66 10.65 8.76
N GLU A 723 -34.65 11.47 9.13
CA GLU A 723 -34.44 12.90 9.38
C GLU A 723 -33.58 13.16 10.63
N LEU A 724 -33.78 12.37 11.70
CA LEU A 724 -32.93 12.39 12.90
C LEU A 724 -31.48 12.06 12.56
N GLY A 725 -31.25 11.06 11.70
CA GLY A 725 -29.91 10.71 11.22
C GLY A 725 -29.22 11.87 10.53
N TYR A 726 -29.90 12.53 9.60
CA TYR A 726 -29.35 13.67 8.86
C TYR A 726 -29.04 14.86 9.76
N THR A 727 -30.01 15.27 10.59
CA THR A 727 -29.84 16.42 11.49
C THR A 727 -28.74 16.20 12.52
N SER A 728 -28.54 14.95 12.96
CA SER A 728 -27.47 14.60 13.91
C SER A 728 -26.08 14.56 13.28
N SER A 729 -25.97 14.23 11.99
CA SER A 729 -24.69 14.02 11.31
C SER A 729 -24.20 15.20 10.49
N ILE A 730 -25.10 16.00 9.90
CA ILE A 730 -24.74 16.99 8.87
C ILE A 730 -23.63 17.95 9.30
N ASN A 731 -23.70 18.48 10.53
CA ASN A 731 -22.69 19.42 11.03
C ASN A 731 -21.31 18.76 11.19
N GLN A 732 -21.26 17.52 11.71
CA GLN A 732 -20.02 16.78 11.90
C GLN A 732 -19.38 16.39 10.56
N VAL A 733 -20.19 15.95 9.59
CA VAL A 733 -19.74 15.64 8.23
C VAL A 733 -19.17 16.90 7.57
N THR A 734 -19.90 18.02 7.60
CA THR A 734 -19.43 19.29 7.02
C THR A 734 -18.14 19.78 7.67
N GLN A 735 -18.02 19.67 8.99
CA GLN A 735 -16.80 20.06 9.71
C GLN A 735 -15.62 19.15 9.35
N TRP A 736 -15.86 17.84 9.25
CA TRP A 736 -14.85 16.86 8.87
C TRP A 736 -14.32 17.09 7.45
N CYS A 737 -15.21 17.39 6.48
CA CYS A 737 -14.81 17.73 5.13
C CYS A 737 -13.90 18.97 5.12
N ARG A 738 -14.28 20.05 5.82
CA ARG A 738 -13.47 21.28 5.92
C ARG A 738 -12.10 21.03 6.57
N GLY A 739 -12.06 20.30 7.67
CA GLY A 739 -10.81 19.98 8.36
C GLY A 739 -9.87 19.09 7.54
N SER A 740 -10.38 18.42 6.51
CA SER A 740 -9.60 17.60 5.59
C SER A 740 -9.09 18.34 4.35
N GLU A 741 -9.52 19.58 4.10
CA GLU A 741 -8.99 20.44 3.04
C GLU A 741 -7.73 21.22 3.49
N ASP A 742 -7.53 21.38 4.81
CA ASP A 742 -6.40 22.09 5.42
C ASP A 742 -5.19 21.19 5.76
N SER A 743 -5.28 19.87 5.52
CA SER A 743 -4.26 18.85 5.80
C SER A 743 -3.72 18.23 4.52
#